data_AF-A0A135VIQ7-F1
#
_entry.id   AF-A0A135VIQ7-F1
#
_cell.length_a   1.000
_cell.length_b   1.000
_cell.length_c   1.000
_cell.angle_alpha   90.00
_cell.angle_beta   90.00
_cell.angle_gamma   90.00
#
_symmetry.space_group_name_H-M   'P 1'
#
loop_
_entity.id
_entity.type
_entity.pdbx_description
1 polymer ?
#
loop_
_entity_poly.entity_id
_entity_poly.type
_entity_poly.pdbx_seq_one_letter_code
_entity_poly.pdbx_strand_id
1 'polypeptide(L)'
;MTIMNDEELLYTKEELEFRLKVREWVEKEIRPLADKITDPDFDYRNFFRKLGEFGLSRLLIPKKYGGSEKPFMYQLLAGEEISAVCPSATMMFGASCTLSAIPILRFGTEEQKEKYLVPLAKGEKIGALAITEPKVGSDTAGMVTSARWDESEDCWILNGEKRYITNGSIADQIVVFAITDSTVESKSGMSAFIIETSWNGFKVEKDFNLMGRDGVRVSHISFSNLKVPKDNLLGKLNQGFLILMNELDSERVGIAAEAIGCMRTPFEIAVKYSQEREQFGQPISRFEAVSFKVADMAMKMRAARLLLISAARMIEKDFPCTKEATIAKLYASEVSVECCDMAIQICGGAGYVKDFYPLERFYRDARLGTIGGGTSEILRFLIQREVYIESRRDSSVRVSQEVDDLDFDVMMSSIPNGFRPDRSEGVSAIIHFDFDDTDSWILKIDNQKCVIEKGEINKPDMTVKTDSFTWRNILLGKLDAMQAMMTEKVAIDTDDMELLMKFARMFRFTPDILRGVTKLEEHKDVKKEVAEESKFELGKSLDELEIGDTAESTMLVTDEHIQLYAEMSGDYNALHMNDEYAATTMFGKRIAHGPIGGALVARIIGTQLPGLGTLAFNMKVNFKAPVYPGDEIRAVVEVTEKVPEDNLCRLKFDVYNNDGIIVMDGYANVMPPIK
;
A
#
# COMPACT_ATOMS: atom_id res chain seq x y z
N MET A 1 16.80 27.53 4.72
CA MET A 1 17.55 27.45 6.00
C MET A 1 18.20 26.08 6.07
N THR A 2 19.52 25.99 5.99
CA THR A 2 20.24 24.71 5.79
C THR A 2 20.36 23.93 7.10
N ILE A 3 19.31 23.20 7.46
CA ILE A 3 19.28 22.31 8.62
C ILE A 3 19.58 20.88 8.15
N MET A 4 20.71 20.36 8.62
CA MET A 4 21.25 18.99 8.51
C MET A 4 21.92 18.57 7.19
N ASN A 5 23.14 18.03 7.31
CA ASN A 5 23.88 17.32 6.26
C ASN A 5 23.31 15.92 5.97
N ASP A 6 22.19 15.53 6.58
CA ASP A 6 21.67 14.16 6.50
C ASP A 6 20.79 13.92 5.26
N GLU A 7 20.57 14.94 4.42
CA GLU A 7 19.99 14.77 3.09
C GLU A 7 20.91 13.92 2.18
N GLU A 8 22.22 13.86 2.46
CA GLU A 8 23.19 12.93 1.83
C GLU A 8 22.94 11.44 2.17
N LEU A 9 22.13 11.15 3.20
CA LEU A 9 21.69 9.78 3.55
C LEU A 9 20.36 9.39 2.87
N LEU A 10 19.70 10.35 2.21
CA LEU A 10 18.34 10.21 1.66
C LEU A 10 18.29 10.30 0.13
N TYR A 11 19.19 11.09 -0.44
CA TYR A 11 19.28 11.38 -1.86
C TYR A 11 20.68 11.06 -2.38
N THR A 12 20.80 10.70 -3.65
CA THR A 12 22.12 10.57 -4.27
C THR A 12 22.76 11.95 -4.48
N LYS A 13 24.07 11.99 -4.67
CA LYS A 13 24.81 13.23 -4.92
C LYS A 13 24.27 13.98 -6.14
N GLU A 14 23.91 13.25 -7.19
CA GLU A 14 23.34 13.78 -8.44
C GLU A 14 21.93 14.33 -8.25
N GLU A 15 21.15 13.76 -7.34
CA GLU A 15 19.83 14.27 -6.96
C GLU A 15 19.91 15.55 -6.13
N LEU A 16 20.89 15.64 -5.21
CA LEU A 16 21.16 16.86 -4.45
C LEU A 16 21.68 17.99 -5.35
N GLU A 17 22.64 17.71 -6.23
CA GLU A 17 23.13 18.67 -7.23
C GLU A 17 22.00 19.14 -8.16
N PHE A 18 21.14 18.21 -8.62
CA PHE A 18 19.95 18.56 -9.39
C PHE A 18 18.99 19.45 -8.60
N ARG A 19 18.63 19.08 -7.37
CA ARG A 19 17.71 19.84 -6.51
C ARG A 19 18.20 21.26 -6.23
N LEU A 20 19.50 21.44 -5.97
CA LEU A 20 20.11 22.75 -5.80
C LEU A 20 20.01 23.58 -7.08
N LYS A 21 20.34 23.00 -8.24
CA LYS A 21 20.22 23.66 -9.55
C LYS A 21 18.77 24.04 -9.88
N VAL A 22 17.79 23.20 -9.54
CA VAL A 22 16.36 23.54 -9.68
C VAL A 22 16.00 24.70 -8.76
N ARG A 23 16.40 24.66 -7.49
CA ARG A 23 16.13 25.73 -6.51
C ARG A 23 16.61 27.10 -7.01
N GLU A 24 17.86 27.19 -7.44
CA GLU A 24 18.42 28.43 -8.02
C GLU A 24 17.62 28.94 -9.22
N TRP A 25 17.15 28.03 -10.08
CA TRP A 25 16.33 28.38 -11.25
C TRP A 25 14.91 28.81 -10.87
N VAL A 26 14.26 28.14 -9.92
CA VAL A 26 12.92 28.49 -9.43
C VAL A 26 12.94 29.86 -8.73
N GLU A 27 13.94 30.13 -7.90
CA GLU A 27 14.16 31.45 -7.28
C GLU A 27 14.30 32.57 -8.33
N LYS A 28 14.97 32.30 -9.45
CA LYS A 28 15.21 33.28 -10.53
C LYS A 28 14.02 33.46 -11.48
N GLU A 29 13.41 32.36 -11.93
CA GLU A 29 12.48 32.36 -13.06
C GLU A 29 11.01 32.17 -12.66
N ILE A 30 10.73 31.55 -11.51
CA ILE A 30 9.37 31.24 -11.04
C ILE A 30 8.94 32.17 -9.90
N ARG A 31 9.83 32.57 -8.97
CA ARG A 31 9.47 33.52 -7.91
C ARG A 31 8.88 34.84 -8.45
N PRO A 32 9.42 35.45 -9.52
CA PRO A 32 8.83 36.67 -10.11
C PRO A 32 7.47 36.47 -10.79
N LEU A 33 7.00 35.21 -10.91
CA LEU A 33 5.69 34.84 -11.47
C LEU A 33 4.67 34.49 -10.37
N ALA A 34 5.10 34.19 -9.14
CA ALA A 34 4.23 33.70 -8.06
C ALA A 34 3.11 34.67 -7.69
N ASP A 35 3.33 35.97 -7.87
CA ASP A 35 2.35 37.05 -7.62
C ASP A 35 1.64 37.54 -8.90
N LYS A 36 2.06 37.04 -10.08
CA LYS A 36 1.56 37.40 -11.41
C LYS A 36 0.75 36.31 -12.09
N ILE A 37 0.78 35.09 -11.57
CA ILE A 37 0.05 33.94 -12.11
C ILE A 37 -1.48 34.17 -12.13
N THR A 38 -1.96 35.08 -11.30
CA THR A 38 -3.35 35.57 -11.23
C THR A 38 -3.67 36.70 -12.21
N ASP A 39 -2.69 37.23 -12.95
CA ASP A 39 -2.93 38.30 -13.93
C ASP A 39 -3.74 37.73 -15.11
N PRO A 40 -4.79 38.43 -15.61
CA PRO A 40 -5.62 37.93 -16.70
C PRO A 40 -4.85 37.57 -17.98
N ASP A 41 -3.77 38.30 -18.24
CA ASP A 41 -2.90 38.18 -19.42
C ASP A 41 -1.65 37.31 -19.16
N PHE A 42 -1.65 36.45 -18.14
CA PHE A 42 -0.50 35.59 -17.82
C PHE A 42 -0.14 34.63 -18.97
N ASP A 43 1.10 34.71 -19.46
CA ASP A 43 1.57 33.88 -20.57
C ASP A 43 1.96 32.46 -20.11
N TYR A 44 0.94 31.60 -20.00
CA TYR A 44 1.08 30.16 -19.76
C TYR A 44 2.02 29.47 -20.76
N ARG A 45 2.06 29.92 -22.03
CA ARG A 45 2.88 29.30 -23.08
C ARG A 45 4.36 29.59 -22.87
N ASN A 46 4.70 30.81 -22.44
CA ASN A 46 6.06 31.15 -22.02
C ASN A 46 6.48 30.45 -20.72
N PHE A 47 5.54 30.25 -19.77
CA PHE A 47 5.81 29.43 -18.57
C PHE A 47 6.22 28.00 -18.93
N PHE A 48 5.45 27.31 -19.78
CA PHE A 48 5.80 25.94 -20.20
C PHE A 48 7.05 25.88 -21.09
N ARG A 49 7.26 26.87 -21.96
CA ARG A 49 8.52 26.99 -22.73
C ARG A 49 9.75 27.08 -21.83
N LYS A 50 9.72 27.92 -20.78
CA LYS A 50 10.81 28.03 -19.80
C LYS A 50 11.10 26.70 -19.10
N LEU A 51 10.06 25.93 -18.75
CA LEU A 51 10.21 24.59 -18.16
C LEU A 51 10.91 23.62 -19.14
N GLY A 52 10.59 23.69 -20.43
CA GLY A 52 11.26 22.90 -21.49
C GLY A 52 12.70 23.33 -21.76
N GLU A 53 12.97 24.63 -21.83
CA GLU A 53 14.30 25.22 -22.02
C GLU A 53 15.29 24.82 -20.92
N PHE A 54 14.86 24.84 -19.65
CA PHE A 54 15.67 24.33 -18.54
C PHE A 54 15.71 22.79 -18.51
N GLY A 55 14.63 22.15 -18.95
CA GLY A 55 14.51 20.70 -19.09
C GLY A 55 13.67 19.98 -18.03
N LEU A 56 12.85 20.69 -17.24
CA LEU A 56 11.93 20.07 -16.28
C LEU A 56 10.81 19.31 -16.99
N SER A 57 10.30 19.81 -18.12
CA SER A 57 9.21 19.17 -18.89
C SER A 57 9.58 17.81 -19.50
N ARG A 58 10.84 17.40 -19.40
CA ARG A 58 11.40 16.22 -20.08
C ARG A 58 12.14 15.24 -19.17
N LEU A 59 12.01 15.36 -17.85
CA LEU A 59 12.74 14.54 -16.89
C LEU A 59 12.44 13.05 -17.09
N LEU A 60 11.16 12.67 -17.07
CA LEU A 60 10.72 11.27 -17.20
C LEU A 60 10.75 10.72 -18.63
N ILE A 61 10.94 11.58 -19.63
CA ILE A 61 10.79 11.20 -21.04
C ILE A 61 12.09 10.50 -21.52
N PRO A 62 12.01 9.35 -22.24
CA PRO A 62 13.15 8.66 -22.81
C PRO A 62 14.01 9.51 -23.73
N LYS A 63 15.30 9.19 -23.84
CA LYS A 63 16.25 9.97 -24.67
C LYS A 63 15.88 9.97 -26.15
N LYS A 64 15.27 8.87 -26.65
CA LYS A 64 14.77 8.77 -28.03
C LYS A 64 13.70 9.80 -28.39
N TYR A 65 12.97 10.34 -27.42
CA TYR A 65 11.97 11.40 -27.60
C TYR A 65 12.47 12.79 -27.15
N GLY A 66 13.79 13.00 -27.15
CA GLY A 66 14.42 14.26 -26.74
C GLY A 66 14.46 14.51 -25.21
N GLY A 67 14.11 13.48 -24.43
CA GLY A 67 14.03 13.55 -22.98
C GLY A 67 15.33 13.26 -22.23
N SER A 68 15.25 13.30 -20.91
CA SER A 68 16.40 13.13 -20.00
C SER A 68 16.46 11.76 -19.31
N GLU A 69 15.39 10.97 -19.37
CA GLU A 69 15.33 9.58 -18.88
C GLU A 69 15.80 9.46 -17.43
N LYS A 70 15.28 10.34 -16.58
CA LYS A 70 15.60 10.43 -15.15
C LYS A 70 14.64 9.60 -14.30
N PRO A 71 15.12 8.99 -13.20
CA PRO A 71 14.27 8.35 -12.19
C PRO A 71 13.20 9.31 -11.63
N PHE A 72 12.09 8.74 -11.15
CA PHE A 72 10.90 9.49 -10.75
C PHE A 72 11.17 10.54 -9.65
N MET A 73 12.15 10.29 -8.77
CA MET A 73 12.62 11.23 -7.75
C MET A 73 12.98 12.61 -8.32
N TYR A 74 13.51 12.69 -9.54
CA TYR A 74 13.85 13.98 -10.16
C TYR A 74 12.59 14.82 -10.44
N GLN A 75 11.48 14.19 -10.83
CA GLN A 75 10.19 14.87 -11.00
C GLN A 75 9.63 15.37 -9.65
N LEU A 76 9.79 14.57 -8.59
CA LEU A 76 9.34 14.92 -7.24
C LEU A 76 10.18 16.05 -6.62
N LEU A 77 11.50 16.01 -6.80
CA LEU A 77 12.42 17.07 -6.38
C LEU A 77 12.12 18.38 -7.11
N ALA A 78 11.84 18.33 -8.42
CA ALA A 78 11.35 19.50 -9.15
C ALA A 78 10.01 20.01 -8.59
N GLY A 79 9.09 19.10 -8.24
CA GLY A 79 7.82 19.43 -7.60
C GLY A 79 7.97 20.14 -6.24
N GLU A 80 8.81 19.63 -5.34
CA GLU A 80 9.05 20.23 -4.02
C GLU A 80 9.64 21.65 -4.16
N GLU A 81 10.64 21.82 -5.03
CA GLU A 81 11.32 23.11 -5.21
C GLU A 81 10.40 24.16 -5.86
N ILE A 82 9.63 23.81 -6.91
CA ILE A 82 8.66 24.75 -7.51
C ILE A 82 7.56 25.09 -6.48
N SER A 83 7.07 24.11 -5.73
CA SER A 83 5.91 24.31 -4.83
C SER A 83 6.23 25.19 -3.63
N ALA A 84 7.48 25.17 -3.15
CA ALA A 84 7.94 26.12 -2.12
C ALA A 84 7.90 27.59 -2.57
N VAL A 85 7.82 27.86 -3.87
CA VAL A 85 7.79 29.22 -4.42
C VAL A 85 6.42 29.59 -4.99
N CYS A 86 5.78 28.67 -5.72
CA CYS A 86 4.46 28.87 -6.30
C CYS A 86 3.74 27.52 -6.46
N PRO A 87 2.86 27.11 -5.52
CA PRO A 87 2.08 25.88 -5.63
C PRO A 87 1.20 25.83 -6.89
N SER A 88 0.70 26.98 -7.37
CA SER A 88 0.00 27.09 -8.66
C SER A 88 0.87 26.65 -9.84
N ALA A 89 2.15 27.04 -9.87
CA ALA A 89 3.08 26.64 -10.92
C ALA A 89 3.34 25.14 -10.91
N THR A 90 3.48 24.51 -9.72
CA THR A 90 3.68 23.07 -9.63
C THR A 90 2.46 22.30 -10.11
N MET A 91 1.25 22.74 -9.78
CA MET A 91 0.01 22.09 -10.22
C MET A 91 -0.10 22.05 -11.76
N MET A 92 0.28 23.14 -12.44
CA MET A 92 0.32 23.19 -13.91
C MET A 92 1.42 22.28 -14.48
N PHE A 93 2.62 22.30 -13.88
CA PHE A 93 3.76 21.45 -14.24
C PHE A 93 3.41 19.96 -14.08
N GLY A 94 2.85 19.55 -12.94
CA GLY A 94 2.46 18.17 -12.65
C GLY A 94 1.38 17.66 -13.59
N ALA A 95 0.33 18.45 -13.86
CA ALA A 95 -0.72 18.05 -14.80
C ALA A 95 -0.21 17.82 -16.23
N SER A 96 0.74 18.64 -16.70
CA SER A 96 1.34 18.52 -18.03
C SER A 96 2.42 17.44 -18.12
N CYS A 97 3.38 17.46 -17.19
CA CYS A 97 4.64 16.71 -17.27
C CYS A 97 4.67 15.43 -16.41
N THR A 98 3.66 15.22 -15.55
CA THR A 98 3.40 13.95 -14.85
C THR A 98 2.12 13.33 -15.40
N LEU A 99 0.96 13.92 -15.10
CA LEU A 99 -0.36 13.28 -15.27
C LEU A 99 -0.78 13.08 -16.73
N SER A 100 -0.36 13.95 -17.65
CA SER A 100 -0.55 13.75 -19.09
C SER A 100 0.61 13.00 -19.76
N ALA A 101 1.74 12.82 -19.07
CA ALA A 101 2.96 12.28 -19.67
C ALA A 101 3.12 10.78 -19.38
N ILE A 102 2.96 10.36 -18.12
CA ILE A 102 3.12 8.97 -17.69
C ILE A 102 2.15 7.99 -18.41
N PRO A 103 0.86 8.33 -18.67
CA PRO A 103 -0.04 7.41 -19.40
C PRO A 103 0.46 7.11 -20.81
N ILE A 104 0.99 8.13 -21.50
CA ILE A 104 1.52 8.03 -22.86
C ILE A 104 2.90 7.35 -22.85
N LEU A 105 3.72 7.63 -21.84
CA LEU A 105 5.04 7.00 -21.63
C LEU A 105 4.95 5.49 -21.40
N ARG A 106 3.94 5.04 -20.66
CA ARG A 106 3.67 3.62 -20.43
C ARG A 106 2.90 3.03 -21.62
N PHE A 107 1.61 3.34 -21.72
CA PHE A 107 0.65 2.63 -22.57
C PHE A 107 0.56 3.13 -24.02
N GLY A 108 1.35 4.13 -24.41
CA GLY A 108 1.34 4.67 -25.77
C GLY A 108 2.05 3.79 -26.81
N THR A 109 1.61 3.82 -28.06
CA THR A 109 2.42 3.28 -29.18
C THR A 109 3.65 4.14 -29.42
N GLU A 110 4.63 3.66 -30.20
CA GLU A 110 5.84 4.45 -30.51
C GLU A 110 5.50 5.75 -31.27
N GLU A 111 4.49 5.71 -32.15
CA GLU A 111 3.98 6.86 -32.90
C GLU A 111 3.26 7.86 -31.99
N GLN A 112 2.46 7.37 -31.03
CA GLN A 112 1.84 8.22 -30.00
C GLN A 112 2.89 8.85 -29.10
N LYS A 113 3.88 8.07 -28.67
CA LYS A 113 5.00 8.54 -27.85
C LYS A 113 5.79 9.62 -28.59
N GLU A 114 6.13 9.44 -29.87
CA GLU A 114 6.78 10.49 -30.66
C GLU A 114 5.87 11.73 -30.84
N LYS A 115 4.62 11.54 -31.30
CA LYS A 115 3.69 12.65 -31.60
C LYS A 115 3.38 13.53 -30.38
N TYR A 116 3.20 12.94 -29.20
CA TYR A 116 2.68 13.65 -28.02
C TYR A 116 3.73 13.93 -26.94
N LEU A 117 4.84 13.19 -26.85
CA LEU A 117 5.89 13.44 -25.84
C LEU A 117 6.99 14.38 -26.33
N VAL A 118 7.37 14.33 -27.62
CA VAL A 118 8.41 15.22 -28.17
C VAL A 118 8.08 16.72 -28.03
N PRO A 119 6.86 17.22 -28.36
CA PRO A 119 6.53 18.63 -28.14
C PRO A 119 6.32 18.97 -26.66
N LEU A 120 5.88 17.99 -25.85
CA LEU A 120 5.70 18.14 -24.40
C LEU A 120 7.06 18.32 -23.70
N ALA A 121 8.06 17.51 -24.07
CA ALA A 121 9.43 17.56 -23.57
C ALA A 121 10.09 18.94 -23.74
N LYS A 122 9.78 19.62 -24.85
CA LYS A 122 10.29 20.95 -25.16
C LYS A 122 9.45 22.09 -24.57
N GLY A 123 8.29 21.81 -23.98
CA GLY A 123 7.33 22.83 -23.57
C GLY A 123 6.61 23.53 -24.73
N GLU A 124 6.59 22.94 -25.93
CA GLU A 124 5.85 23.43 -27.10
C GLU A 124 4.34 23.17 -26.95
N LYS A 125 3.97 22.00 -26.41
CA LYS A 125 2.58 21.62 -26.07
C LYS A 125 2.37 21.51 -24.56
N ILE A 126 1.13 21.73 -24.13
CA ILE A 126 0.64 21.60 -22.75
C ILE A 126 -0.30 20.39 -22.64
N GLY A 127 -0.07 19.54 -21.64
CA GLY A 127 -0.89 18.37 -21.33
C GLY A 127 -1.90 18.58 -20.19
N ALA A 128 -2.94 17.74 -20.17
CA ALA A 128 -3.90 17.59 -19.07
C ALA A 128 -4.42 16.14 -18.94
N LEU A 129 -5.00 15.80 -17.79
CA LEU A 129 -5.63 14.50 -17.50
C LEU A 129 -7.10 14.71 -17.12
N ALA A 130 -8.02 13.94 -17.70
CA ALA A 130 -9.46 14.17 -17.61
C ALA A 130 -10.27 12.93 -17.24
N ILE A 131 -10.42 12.74 -15.92
CA ILE A 131 -11.15 11.63 -15.27
C ILE A 131 -12.53 12.10 -14.78
N THR A 132 -12.51 13.04 -13.83
CA THR A 132 -13.63 13.53 -13.01
C THR A 132 -14.78 14.14 -13.82
N GLU A 133 -16.02 13.85 -13.39
CA GLU A 133 -17.27 14.29 -14.02
C GLU A 133 -18.25 14.91 -13.00
N PRO A 134 -19.38 15.51 -13.42
CA PRO A 134 -20.30 16.24 -12.54
C PRO A 134 -20.87 15.45 -11.36
N LYS A 135 -20.96 14.12 -11.51
CA LYS A 135 -21.50 13.17 -10.54
C LYS A 135 -20.46 12.12 -10.09
N VAL A 136 -19.22 12.23 -10.60
CA VAL A 136 -18.22 11.15 -10.61
C VAL A 136 -16.90 11.75 -10.14
N GLY A 137 -16.62 11.61 -8.85
CA GLY A 137 -15.40 12.09 -8.21
C GLY A 137 -14.64 10.92 -7.59
N SER A 138 -14.84 10.71 -6.29
CA SER A 138 -14.22 9.61 -5.54
C SER A 138 -14.54 8.21 -6.06
N ASP A 139 -15.75 8.00 -6.58
CA ASP A 139 -16.12 6.79 -7.32
C ASP A 139 -15.84 7.00 -8.81
N THR A 140 -14.57 6.90 -9.20
CA THR A 140 -14.14 7.05 -10.61
C THR A 140 -14.67 5.94 -11.52
N ALA A 141 -15.18 4.85 -10.96
CA ALA A 141 -15.81 3.78 -11.71
C ALA A 141 -17.24 4.13 -12.17
N GLY A 142 -17.94 5.05 -11.50
CA GLY A 142 -19.28 5.51 -11.87
C GLY A 142 -19.36 6.41 -13.12
N MET A 143 -18.33 6.39 -13.97
CA MET A 143 -18.14 7.25 -15.14
C MET A 143 -19.20 7.03 -16.23
N VAL A 144 -19.64 8.12 -16.87
CA VAL A 144 -20.67 8.11 -17.93
C VAL A 144 -20.32 8.86 -19.22
N THR A 145 -19.18 9.58 -19.32
CA THR A 145 -18.67 10.02 -20.64
C THR A 145 -18.46 8.79 -21.53
N SER A 146 -19.01 8.80 -22.74
CA SER A 146 -18.99 7.66 -23.66
C SER A 146 -18.14 7.92 -24.91
N ALA A 147 -17.65 6.84 -25.50
CA ALA A 147 -16.93 6.80 -26.76
C ALA A 147 -17.49 5.65 -27.61
N ARG A 148 -18.37 5.95 -28.57
CA ARG A 148 -18.88 4.92 -29.50
C ARG A 148 -17.98 4.82 -30.73
N TRP A 149 -17.81 3.63 -31.28
CA TRP A 149 -17.20 3.46 -32.60
C TRP A 149 -18.16 3.97 -33.69
N ASP A 150 -17.60 4.46 -34.81
CA ASP A 150 -18.34 4.78 -36.03
C ASP A 150 -17.61 4.23 -37.26
N GLU A 151 -18.08 3.06 -37.72
CA GLU A 151 -17.53 2.35 -38.89
C GLU A 151 -17.58 3.19 -40.18
N SER A 152 -18.49 4.16 -40.26
CA SER A 152 -18.63 5.01 -41.46
C SER A 152 -17.57 6.10 -41.58
N GLU A 153 -16.85 6.38 -40.48
CA GLU A 153 -15.82 7.41 -40.40
C GLU A 153 -14.46 6.92 -39.83
N ASP A 154 -14.33 5.61 -39.55
CA ASP A 154 -13.15 4.95 -38.95
C ASP A 154 -12.63 5.66 -37.68
N CYS A 155 -13.57 6.12 -36.84
CA CYS A 155 -13.24 6.92 -35.65
C CYS A 155 -14.16 6.65 -34.45
N TRP A 156 -13.71 7.08 -33.27
CA TRP A 156 -14.50 7.13 -32.04
C TRP A 156 -15.22 8.46 -31.93
N ILE A 157 -16.50 8.43 -31.56
CA ILE A 157 -17.35 9.60 -31.34
C ILE A 157 -17.58 9.77 -29.83
N LEU A 158 -16.85 10.73 -29.24
CA LEU A 158 -16.90 11.02 -27.80
C LEU A 158 -18.02 12.01 -27.46
N ASN A 159 -18.77 11.70 -26.40
CA ASN A 159 -19.81 12.54 -25.84
C ASN A 159 -19.78 12.51 -24.29
N GLY A 160 -19.80 13.68 -23.64
CA GLY A 160 -19.78 13.77 -22.18
C GLY A 160 -19.29 15.13 -21.66
N GLU A 161 -19.07 15.24 -20.36
CA GLU A 161 -18.40 16.41 -19.77
C GLU A 161 -17.52 16.04 -18.57
N LYS A 162 -16.35 16.69 -18.48
CA LYS A 162 -15.34 16.50 -17.44
C LYS A 162 -15.16 17.80 -16.64
N ARG A 163 -14.87 17.69 -15.34
CA ARG A 163 -14.80 18.83 -14.41
C ARG A 163 -13.57 18.82 -13.53
N TYR A 164 -13.13 20.02 -13.16
CA TYR A 164 -11.92 20.29 -12.38
C TYR A 164 -10.64 19.84 -13.10
N ILE A 165 -10.62 20.01 -14.44
CA ILE A 165 -9.49 19.60 -15.28
C ILE A 165 -8.41 20.68 -15.24
N THR A 166 -7.32 20.39 -14.54
CA THR A 166 -6.10 21.21 -14.52
C THR A 166 -5.54 21.39 -15.92
N ASN A 167 -5.10 22.60 -16.27
CA ASN A 167 -4.72 23.05 -17.61
C ASN A 167 -5.85 22.99 -18.66
N GLY A 168 -7.10 22.69 -18.28
CA GLY A 168 -8.15 22.27 -19.23
C GLY A 168 -8.51 23.26 -20.35
N SER A 169 -8.32 24.57 -20.12
CA SER A 169 -8.56 25.62 -21.13
C SER A 169 -7.31 26.10 -21.87
N ILE A 170 -6.13 25.61 -21.49
CA ILE A 170 -4.82 25.98 -22.08
C ILE A 170 -4.07 24.80 -22.70
N ALA A 171 -4.47 23.56 -22.40
CA ALA A 171 -3.89 22.34 -22.95
C ALA A 171 -4.06 22.23 -24.47
N ASP A 172 -3.11 21.58 -25.13
CA ASP A 172 -3.19 21.17 -26.54
C ASP A 172 -3.61 19.72 -26.69
N GLN A 173 -3.30 18.90 -25.67
CA GLN A 173 -3.58 17.47 -25.63
C GLN A 173 -4.10 17.09 -24.24
N ILE A 174 -5.10 16.20 -24.20
CA ILE A 174 -5.71 15.72 -22.96
C ILE A 174 -5.82 14.20 -23.01
N VAL A 175 -5.39 13.52 -21.95
CA VAL A 175 -5.70 12.09 -21.74
C VAL A 175 -7.09 12.00 -21.10
N VAL A 176 -8.06 11.46 -21.83
CA VAL A 176 -9.48 11.35 -21.44
C VAL A 176 -9.85 9.89 -21.22
N PHE A 177 -10.55 9.60 -20.12
CA PHE A 177 -11.19 8.30 -19.92
C PHE A 177 -12.67 8.37 -20.33
N ALA A 178 -13.15 7.34 -21.04
CA ALA A 178 -14.53 7.21 -21.48
C ALA A 178 -14.98 5.73 -21.51
N ILE A 179 -16.29 5.51 -21.48
CA ILE A 179 -16.93 4.19 -21.58
C ILE A 179 -17.10 3.84 -23.07
N THR A 180 -16.43 2.77 -23.49
CA THR A 180 -16.48 2.19 -24.83
C THR A 180 -17.47 1.03 -24.93
N ASP A 181 -17.72 0.33 -23.82
CA ASP A 181 -18.78 -0.69 -23.71
C ASP A 181 -19.66 -0.40 -22.50
N SER A 182 -20.96 -0.17 -22.73
CA SER A 182 -21.96 0.10 -21.71
C SER A 182 -22.84 -1.12 -21.37
N THR A 183 -22.50 -2.31 -21.89
CA THR A 183 -23.21 -3.57 -21.60
C THR A 183 -22.60 -4.31 -20.40
N VAL A 184 -21.34 -4.03 -20.08
CA VAL A 184 -20.58 -4.56 -18.93
C VAL A 184 -20.48 -3.53 -17.79
N GLU A 185 -19.89 -3.93 -16.64
CA GLU A 185 -19.51 -2.96 -15.60
C GLU A 185 -18.57 -1.89 -16.17
N SER A 186 -18.78 -0.63 -15.80
CA SER A 186 -17.96 0.52 -16.25
C SER A 186 -16.46 0.41 -16.00
N LYS A 187 -15.99 -0.52 -15.15
CA LYS A 187 -14.55 -0.83 -14.97
C LYS A 187 -14.01 -1.70 -16.11
N SER A 188 -14.82 -2.61 -16.64
CA SER A 188 -14.49 -3.51 -17.75
C SER A 188 -14.79 -2.90 -19.11
N GLY A 189 -15.65 -1.89 -19.18
CA GLY A 189 -16.03 -1.20 -20.42
C GLY A 189 -15.35 0.15 -20.65
N MET A 190 -14.26 0.45 -19.93
CA MET A 190 -13.57 1.75 -19.95
C MET A 190 -12.35 1.74 -20.86
N SER A 191 -12.18 2.78 -21.67
CA SER A 191 -10.96 3.03 -22.46
C SER A 191 -10.34 4.39 -22.14
N ALA A 192 -9.05 4.53 -22.42
CA ALA A 192 -8.34 5.79 -22.39
C ALA A 192 -8.10 6.30 -23.82
N PHE A 193 -8.15 7.61 -24.01
CA PHE A 193 -7.93 8.27 -25.31
C PHE A 193 -7.02 9.47 -25.13
N ILE A 194 -6.16 9.72 -26.10
CA ILE A 194 -5.51 11.03 -26.26
C ILE A 194 -6.45 11.85 -27.16
N ILE A 195 -6.76 13.10 -26.81
CA ILE A 195 -7.48 14.04 -27.70
C ILE A 195 -6.66 15.32 -27.89
N GLU A 196 -6.80 15.98 -29.04
CA GLU A 196 -6.27 17.34 -29.24
C GLU A 196 -7.40 18.37 -29.08
N THR A 197 -7.14 19.45 -28.33
CA THR A 197 -8.15 20.47 -27.98
C THR A 197 -8.58 21.38 -29.14
N SER A 198 -7.89 21.26 -30.29
CA SER A 198 -8.23 21.92 -31.55
C SER A 198 -9.32 21.22 -32.35
N TRP A 199 -9.73 20.01 -31.95
CA TRP A 199 -10.68 19.20 -32.71
C TRP A 199 -12.13 19.62 -32.51
N ASN A 200 -12.90 19.60 -33.60
CA ASN A 200 -14.31 19.95 -33.58
C ASN A 200 -15.11 18.98 -32.67
N GLY A 201 -15.95 19.55 -31.81
CA GLY A 201 -16.67 18.81 -30.77
C GLY A 201 -16.03 18.89 -29.37
N PHE A 202 -14.78 19.34 -29.25
CA PHE A 202 -14.20 19.76 -27.96
C PHE A 202 -14.66 21.18 -27.61
N LYS A 203 -14.98 21.43 -26.34
CA LYS A 203 -15.29 22.79 -25.84
C LYS A 203 -14.89 22.98 -24.39
N VAL A 204 -14.37 24.16 -24.08
CA VAL A 204 -14.27 24.68 -22.71
C VAL A 204 -15.60 25.34 -22.36
N GLU A 205 -16.26 24.87 -21.30
CA GLU A 205 -17.50 25.50 -20.79
C GLU A 205 -17.18 26.71 -19.91
N LYS A 206 -16.18 26.57 -19.04
CA LYS A 206 -15.64 27.64 -18.18
C LYS A 206 -14.35 27.21 -17.47
N ASP A 207 -13.61 28.19 -16.99
CA ASP A 207 -12.68 28.01 -15.87
C ASP A 207 -13.42 28.24 -14.54
N PHE A 208 -12.96 27.59 -13.47
CA PHE A 208 -13.45 27.81 -12.11
C PHE A 208 -12.62 28.88 -11.39
N ASN A 209 -13.29 29.75 -10.64
CA ASN A 209 -12.62 30.58 -9.64
C ASN A 209 -12.35 29.72 -8.39
N LEU A 210 -11.14 29.79 -7.83
CA LEU A 210 -10.62 28.84 -6.84
C LEU A 210 -10.36 29.50 -5.48
N MET A 211 -10.42 28.72 -4.41
CA MET A 211 -10.00 29.18 -3.08
C MET A 211 -8.48 29.43 -3.04
N GLY A 212 -7.71 28.55 -3.66
CA GLY A 212 -6.25 28.57 -3.76
C GLY A 212 -5.80 27.70 -4.93
N ARG A 213 -4.50 27.65 -5.19
CA ARG A 213 -3.92 27.38 -6.52
C ARG A 213 -4.45 28.37 -7.55
N ASP A 214 -4.54 29.63 -7.13
CA ASP A 214 -5.08 30.72 -7.94
C ASP A 214 -4.21 30.98 -9.19
N GLY A 215 -4.82 31.47 -10.26
CA GLY A 215 -4.20 31.59 -11.58
C GLY A 215 -4.09 30.29 -12.39
N VAL A 216 -4.25 29.11 -11.77
CA VAL A 216 -4.30 27.83 -12.50
C VAL A 216 -5.61 27.70 -13.26
N ARG A 217 -5.54 27.37 -14.56
CA ARG A 217 -6.72 27.10 -15.38
C ARG A 217 -7.28 25.70 -15.08
N VAL A 218 -8.15 25.64 -14.08
CA VAL A 218 -8.94 24.46 -13.71
C VAL A 218 -10.32 24.58 -14.35
N SER A 219 -10.65 23.68 -15.26
CA SER A 219 -11.76 23.89 -16.21
C SER A 219 -12.89 22.86 -16.10
N HIS A 220 -14.06 23.23 -16.62
CA HIS A 220 -15.13 22.34 -17.06
C HIS A 220 -15.04 22.27 -18.58
N ILE A 221 -14.85 21.06 -19.12
CA ILE A 221 -14.76 20.78 -20.55
C ILE A 221 -15.88 19.82 -20.97
N SER A 222 -16.34 19.93 -22.22
CA SER A 222 -17.38 19.10 -22.80
C SER A 222 -16.96 18.51 -24.14
N PHE A 223 -17.56 17.37 -24.48
CA PHE A 223 -17.40 16.68 -25.75
C PHE A 223 -18.78 16.50 -26.38
N SER A 224 -18.97 16.99 -27.60
CA SER A 224 -20.22 16.95 -28.35
C SER A 224 -19.97 16.40 -29.75
N ASN A 225 -20.12 15.08 -29.90
CA ASN A 225 -19.71 14.32 -31.08
C ASN A 225 -18.27 14.60 -31.51
N LEU A 226 -17.35 14.66 -30.53
CA LEU A 226 -15.92 14.84 -30.76
C LEU A 226 -15.38 13.60 -31.49
N LYS A 227 -14.86 13.81 -32.70
CA LYS A 227 -14.26 12.74 -33.52
C LYS A 227 -12.83 12.51 -33.08
N VAL A 228 -12.50 11.27 -32.71
CA VAL A 228 -11.18 10.84 -32.22
C VAL A 228 -10.71 9.68 -33.11
N PRO A 229 -9.58 9.81 -33.84
CA PRO A 229 -9.07 8.74 -34.69
C PRO A 229 -8.88 7.42 -33.96
N LYS A 230 -8.93 6.31 -34.68
CA LYS A 230 -8.64 4.97 -34.16
C LYS A 230 -7.31 4.91 -33.40
N ASP A 231 -6.26 5.47 -33.99
CA ASP A 231 -4.88 5.50 -33.49
C ASP A 231 -4.68 6.45 -32.29
N ASN A 232 -5.75 7.03 -31.76
CA ASN A 232 -5.76 7.87 -30.56
C ASN A 232 -6.34 7.16 -29.32
N LEU A 233 -6.77 5.89 -29.45
CA LEU A 233 -6.96 4.97 -28.33
C LEU A 233 -5.61 4.73 -27.63
N LEU A 234 -5.56 4.90 -26.31
CA LEU A 234 -4.36 4.70 -25.49
C LEU A 234 -4.42 3.33 -24.79
N GLY A 235 -3.40 2.49 -25.01
CA GLY A 235 -3.42 1.08 -24.63
C GLY A 235 -4.40 0.24 -25.46
N LYS A 236 -4.74 -0.98 -24.98
CA LYS A 236 -5.77 -1.83 -25.61
C LYS A 236 -7.18 -1.32 -25.28
N LEU A 237 -8.15 -1.63 -26.15
CA LEU A 237 -9.57 -1.36 -25.92
C LEU A 237 -10.04 -1.96 -24.59
N ASN A 238 -10.93 -1.27 -23.88
CA ASN A 238 -11.51 -1.71 -22.60
C ASN A 238 -10.50 -1.87 -21.43
N GLN A 239 -9.24 -1.44 -21.59
CA GLN A 239 -8.22 -1.47 -20.52
C GLN A 239 -7.99 -0.11 -19.82
N GLY A 240 -8.83 0.89 -20.08
CA GLY A 240 -8.72 2.22 -19.49
C GLY A 240 -8.79 2.27 -17.96
N PHE A 241 -9.48 1.33 -17.31
CA PHE A 241 -9.47 1.26 -15.83
C PHE A 241 -8.12 0.77 -15.27
N LEU A 242 -7.40 -0.10 -15.99
CA LEU A 242 -6.05 -0.54 -15.62
C LEU A 242 -5.06 0.63 -15.72
N ILE A 243 -5.12 1.37 -16.83
CA ILE A 243 -4.36 2.62 -17.04
C ILE A 243 -4.66 3.60 -15.90
N LEU A 244 -5.94 3.82 -15.60
CA LEU A 244 -6.38 4.72 -14.53
C LEU A 244 -5.81 4.35 -13.16
N MET A 245 -5.78 3.06 -12.79
CA MET A 245 -5.21 2.63 -11.51
C MET A 245 -3.69 2.82 -11.44
N ASN A 246 -2.98 2.58 -12.54
CA ASN A 246 -1.53 2.70 -12.64
C ASN A 246 -1.00 4.14 -12.43
N GLU A 247 -1.77 5.15 -12.86
CA GLU A 247 -1.42 6.56 -12.73
C GLU A 247 -1.54 7.09 -11.31
N LEU A 248 -2.54 6.61 -10.55
CA LEU A 248 -2.92 7.22 -9.26
C LEU A 248 -1.81 7.18 -8.21
N ASP A 249 -0.91 6.19 -8.22
CA ASP A 249 0.21 6.17 -7.28
C ASP A 249 1.31 7.17 -7.63
N SER A 250 1.54 7.41 -8.93
CA SER A 250 2.43 8.48 -9.39
C SER A 250 1.82 9.86 -9.10
N GLU A 251 0.51 10.04 -9.29
CA GLU A 251 -0.21 11.25 -8.88
C GLU A 251 -0.07 11.49 -7.36
N ARG A 252 -0.33 10.46 -6.54
CA ARG A 252 -0.28 10.57 -5.07
C ARG A 252 1.08 11.03 -4.57
N VAL A 253 2.15 10.37 -5.01
CA VAL A 253 3.53 10.73 -4.62
C VAL A 253 3.91 12.11 -5.17
N GLY A 254 3.44 12.48 -6.37
CA GLY A 254 3.57 13.85 -6.90
C GLY A 254 2.95 14.90 -5.98
N ILE A 255 1.68 14.74 -5.60
CA ILE A 255 0.97 15.67 -4.70
C ILE A 255 1.60 15.70 -3.29
N ALA A 256 2.17 14.59 -2.82
CA ALA A 256 2.94 14.57 -1.57
C ALA A 256 4.16 15.51 -1.64
N ALA A 257 4.90 15.50 -2.76
CA ALA A 257 6.04 16.40 -2.98
C ALA A 257 5.59 17.87 -3.11
N GLU A 258 4.46 18.14 -3.78
CA GLU A 258 3.88 19.48 -3.81
C GLU A 258 3.55 19.98 -2.39
N ALA A 259 2.91 19.15 -1.57
CA ALA A 259 2.51 19.51 -0.22
C ALA A 259 3.72 19.81 0.68
N ILE A 260 4.80 19.03 0.56
CA ILE A 260 6.06 19.28 1.30
C ILE A 260 6.68 20.63 0.89
N GLY A 261 6.73 20.96 -0.40
CA GLY A 261 7.17 22.28 -0.85
C GLY A 261 6.26 23.39 -0.32
N CYS A 262 4.95 23.22 -0.44
CA CYS A 262 3.92 24.19 -0.03
C CYS A 262 4.01 24.57 1.45
N MET A 263 4.43 23.67 2.35
CA MET A 263 4.66 23.99 3.77
C MET A 263 6.07 24.51 4.09
N ARG A 264 7.06 24.25 3.24
CA ARG A 264 8.48 24.55 3.51
C ARG A 264 8.72 26.05 3.68
N THR A 265 8.24 26.87 2.76
CA THR A 265 8.43 28.33 2.84
C THR A 265 7.59 28.99 3.96
N PRO A 266 6.34 28.59 4.23
CA PRO A 266 5.65 28.97 5.46
C PRO A 266 6.43 28.65 6.75
N PHE A 267 7.04 27.46 6.85
CA PHE A 267 7.93 27.11 7.95
C PHE A 267 9.15 28.04 8.04
N GLU A 268 9.86 28.26 6.93
CA GLU A 268 11.05 29.14 6.92
C GLU A 268 10.72 30.60 7.27
N ILE A 269 9.58 31.11 6.81
CA ILE A 269 9.06 32.44 7.18
C ILE A 269 8.74 32.49 8.68
N ALA A 270 8.02 31.50 9.22
CA ALA A 270 7.64 31.45 10.62
C ALA A 270 8.85 31.36 11.56
N VAL A 271 9.84 30.52 11.21
CA VAL A 271 11.11 30.43 11.96
C VAL A 271 11.83 31.77 11.95
N LYS A 272 12.06 32.37 10.78
CA LYS A 272 12.74 33.67 10.66
C LYS A 272 12.01 34.77 11.44
N TYR A 273 10.71 34.93 11.20
CA TYR A 273 9.89 35.94 11.88
C TYR A 273 9.89 35.73 13.40
N SER A 274 9.88 34.48 13.89
CA SER A 274 9.94 34.22 15.34
C SER A 274 11.27 34.63 15.99
N GLN A 275 12.36 34.67 15.21
CA GLN A 275 13.69 35.09 15.67
C GLN A 275 13.89 36.61 15.58
N GLU A 276 13.22 37.28 14.62
CA GLU A 276 13.32 38.72 14.39
C GLU A 276 12.27 39.54 15.15
N ARG A 277 11.07 38.98 15.39
CA ARG A 277 9.97 39.71 16.04
C ARG A 277 10.08 39.66 17.55
N GLU A 278 10.17 40.81 18.19
CA GLU A 278 10.12 40.92 19.66
C GLU A 278 8.69 41.21 20.18
N GLN A 279 8.36 40.65 21.35
CA GLN A 279 7.24 41.05 22.24
C GLN A 279 7.64 40.79 23.70
N PHE A 280 7.05 41.55 24.64
CA PHE A 280 7.37 41.49 26.08
C PHE A 280 8.88 41.57 26.41
N GLY A 281 9.67 42.25 25.57
CA GLY A 281 11.11 42.47 25.76
C GLY A 281 12.04 41.36 25.24
N GLN A 282 11.54 40.40 24.45
CA GLN A 282 12.38 39.36 23.82
C GLN A 282 11.82 38.87 22.48
N PRO A 283 12.65 38.24 21.61
CA PRO A 283 12.17 37.53 20.41
C PRO A 283 11.11 36.47 20.73
N ILE A 284 10.05 36.39 19.92
CA ILE A 284 8.90 35.51 20.24
C ILE A 284 9.24 34.02 20.20
N SER A 285 10.31 33.63 19.52
CA SER A 285 10.94 32.30 19.56
C SER A 285 11.39 31.85 20.96
N ARG A 286 11.43 32.75 21.95
CA ARG A 286 11.70 32.46 23.36
C ARG A 286 10.46 32.06 24.18
N PHE A 287 9.25 32.17 23.63
CA PHE A 287 8.03 31.67 24.29
C PHE A 287 7.77 30.23 23.86
N GLU A 288 7.66 29.31 24.82
CA GLU A 288 7.53 27.86 24.60
C GLU A 288 6.41 27.50 23.61
N ALA A 289 5.26 28.17 23.69
CA ALA A 289 4.11 27.97 22.79
C ALA A 289 4.39 28.34 21.31
N VAL A 290 5.43 29.14 21.04
CA VAL A 290 5.95 29.42 19.69
C VAL A 290 7.04 28.42 19.33
N SER A 291 7.97 28.15 20.25
CA SER A 291 9.07 27.19 20.07
C SER A 291 8.57 25.78 19.76
N PHE A 292 7.51 25.31 20.43
CA PHE A 292 6.91 23.99 20.19
C PHE A 292 6.24 23.89 18.82
N LYS A 293 5.57 24.94 18.33
CA LYS A 293 5.02 24.95 16.96
C LYS A 293 6.13 24.81 15.91
N VAL A 294 7.25 25.50 16.09
CA VAL A 294 8.43 25.35 15.22
C VAL A 294 8.96 23.91 15.26
N ALA A 295 9.01 23.27 16.43
CA ALA A 295 9.42 21.87 16.57
C ALA A 295 8.45 20.90 15.89
N ASP A 296 7.14 21.06 16.09
CA ASP A 296 6.08 20.26 15.46
C ASP A 296 6.15 20.35 13.93
N MET A 297 6.26 21.57 13.38
CA MET A 297 6.36 21.79 11.94
C MET A 297 7.62 21.13 11.35
N ALA A 298 8.77 21.25 12.03
CA ALA A 298 10.01 20.60 11.59
C ALA A 298 9.91 19.07 11.62
N MET A 299 9.39 18.49 12.70
CA MET A 299 9.17 17.06 12.86
C MET A 299 8.24 16.50 11.78
N LYS A 300 7.08 17.13 11.57
CA LYS A 300 6.06 16.68 10.62
C LYS A 300 6.52 16.85 9.18
N MET A 301 7.21 17.95 8.84
CA MET A 301 7.83 18.12 7.51
C MET A 301 8.89 17.04 7.23
N ARG A 302 9.71 16.67 8.23
CA ARG A 302 10.70 15.59 8.07
C ARG A 302 10.04 14.22 7.89
N ALA A 303 9.02 13.90 8.68
CA ALA A 303 8.25 12.66 8.53
C ALA A 303 7.60 12.56 7.13
N ALA A 304 6.99 13.65 6.65
CA ALA A 304 6.41 13.70 5.30
C ALA A 304 7.45 13.43 4.20
N ARG A 305 8.66 14.03 4.29
CA ARG A 305 9.73 13.78 3.32
C ARG A 305 10.23 12.32 3.34
N LEU A 306 10.33 11.69 4.51
CA LEU A 306 10.71 10.27 4.60
C LEU A 306 9.65 9.34 3.97
N LEU A 307 8.36 9.61 4.20
CA LEU A 307 7.27 8.88 3.57
C LEU A 307 7.25 9.05 2.04
N LEU A 308 7.46 10.28 1.55
CA LEU A 308 7.62 10.58 0.12
C LEU A 308 8.75 9.73 -0.49
N ILE A 309 9.94 9.75 0.13
CA ILE A 309 11.11 9.05 -0.39
C ILE A 309 10.85 7.54 -0.45
N SER A 310 10.27 6.96 0.60
CA SER A 310 9.95 5.52 0.64
C SER A 310 9.07 5.11 -0.55
N ALA A 311 7.94 5.79 -0.75
CA ALA A 311 7.03 5.52 -1.86
C ALA A 311 7.69 5.75 -3.23
N ALA A 312 8.48 6.81 -3.38
CA ALA A 312 9.22 7.09 -4.61
C ALA A 312 10.23 5.99 -4.97
N ARG A 313 11.02 5.50 -3.99
CA ARG A 313 11.98 4.42 -4.23
C ARG A 313 11.33 3.07 -4.52
N MET A 314 10.07 2.88 -4.12
CA MET A 314 9.29 1.71 -4.49
C MET A 314 8.78 1.82 -5.93
N ILE A 315 8.25 2.98 -6.35
CA ILE A 315 7.89 3.27 -7.75
C ILE A 315 9.10 3.09 -8.68
N GLU A 316 10.28 3.61 -8.31
CA GLU A 316 11.52 3.50 -9.09
C GLU A 316 12.08 2.07 -9.22
N LYS A 317 11.52 1.11 -8.49
CA LYS A 317 11.89 -0.32 -8.51
C LYS A 317 10.71 -1.23 -8.87
N ASP A 318 9.59 -0.65 -9.31
CA ASP A 318 8.32 -1.32 -9.61
C ASP A 318 7.72 -2.15 -8.45
N PHE A 319 8.07 -1.84 -7.20
CA PHE A 319 7.45 -2.49 -6.05
C PHE A 319 5.99 -2.01 -5.88
N PRO A 320 5.04 -2.91 -5.56
CA PRO A 320 3.68 -2.52 -5.18
C PRO A 320 3.73 -1.51 -4.03
N CYS A 321 3.22 -0.30 -4.24
CA CYS A 321 3.44 0.84 -3.35
C CYS A 321 2.16 1.64 -3.04
N THR A 322 0.98 1.13 -3.44
CA THR A 322 -0.30 1.85 -3.32
C THR A 322 -0.61 2.28 -1.89
N LYS A 323 -0.25 1.45 -0.89
CA LYS A 323 -0.39 1.80 0.52
C LYS A 323 0.56 2.95 0.90
N GLU A 324 1.84 2.84 0.57
CA GLU A 324 2.89 3.81 0.91
C GLU A 324 2.69 5.16 0.20
N ALA A 325 2.34 5.15 -1.09
CA ALA A 325 1.97 6.34 -1.86
C ALA A 325 0.76 7.06 -1.25
N THR A 326 -0.26 6.28 -0.85
CA THR A 326 -1.46 6.80 -0.21
C THR A 326 -1.17 7.38 1.19
N ILE A 327 -0.32 6.71 2.00
CA ILE A 327 0.15 7.22 3.30
C ILE A 327 0.92 8.53 3.10
N ALA A 328 1.89 8.58 2.18
CA ALA A 328 2.71 9.74 1.92
C ALA A 328 1.86 10.95 1.52
N LYS A 329 0.91 10.76 0.58
CA LYS A 329 0.01 11.83 0.12
C LYS A 329 -0.93 12.29 1.22
N LEU A 330 -1.55 11.36 1.95
CA LEU A 330 -2.44 11.69 3.07
C LEU A 330 -1.71 12.53 4.12
N TYR A 331 -0.61 12.01 4.65
CA TYR A 331 0.15 12.64 5.71
C TYR A 331 0.72 14.00 5.27
N ALA A 332 1.38 14.08 4.12
CA ALA A 332 1.97 15.32 3.62
C ALA A 332 0.93 16.42 3.37
N SER A 333 -0.25 16.07 2.83
CA SER A 333 -1.28 17.07 2.52
C SER A 333 -2.01 17.60 3.76
N GLU A 334 -2.32 16.77 4.75
CA GLU A 334 -2.92 17.23 6.01
C GLU A 334 -1.93 18.06 6.84
N VAL A 335 -0.68 17.57 6.97
CA VAL A 335 0.42 18.33 7.61
C VAL A 335 0.68 19.65 6.89
N SER A 336 0.58 19.71 5.56
CA SER A 336 0.83 20.95 4.84
C SER A 336 -0.18 22.04 5.20
N VAL A 337 -1.45 21.70 5.40
CA VAL A 337 -2.48 22.65 5.87
C VAL A 337 -2.17 23.10 7.30
N GLU A 338 -1.83 22.17 8.19
CA GLU A 338 -1.49 22.46 9.59
C GLU A 338 -0.24 23.37 9.72
N CYS A 339 0.82 23.09 8.98
CA CYS A 339 2.03 23.93 8.96
C CYS A 339 1.76 25.33 8.41
N CYS A 340 0.89 25.49 7.41
CA CYS A 340 0.51 26.81 6.92
C CYS A 340 -0.31 27.59 7.96
N ASP A 341 -1.24 26.94 8.66
CA ASP A 341 -2.00 27.53 9.77
C ASP A 341 -1.08 27.99 10.91
N MET A 342 -0.18 27.11 11.36
CA MET A 342 0.80 27.44 12.40
C MET A 342 1.72 28.59 11.98
N ALA A 343 2.13 28.67 10.71
CA ALA A 343 2.94 29.77 10.20
C ALA A 343 2.20 31.12 10.26
N ILE A 344 0.93 31.15 9.85
CA ILE A 344 0.06 32.34 10.00
C ILE A 344 -0.05 32.71 11.48
N GLN A 345 -0.32 31.74 12.36
CA GLN A 345 -0.50 31.98 13.80
C GLN A 345 0.79 32.48 14.50
N ILE A 346 1.98 32.04 14.07
CA ILE A 346 3.27 32.54 14.55
C ILE A 346 3.52 33.98 14.07
N CYS A 347 3.14 34.30 12.83
CA CYS A 347 3.28 35.65 12.28
C CYS A 347 2.19 36.63 12.77
N GLY A 348 1.08 36.11 13.27
CA GLY A 348 -0.08 36.89 13.73
C GLY A 348 -0.66 37.73 12.60
N GLY A 349 -0.96 39.00 12.86
CA GLY A 349 -1.51 39.91 11.85
C GLY A 349 -0.65 40.02 10.59
N ALA A 350 0.68 39.87 10.68
CA ALA A 350 1.58 39.92 9.53
C ALA A 350 1.49 38.68 8.61
N GLY A 351 0.93 37.57 9.09
CA GLY A 351 0.64 36.37 8.28
C GLY A 351 -0.77 36.33 7.69
N TYR A 352 -1.67 37.20 8.16
CA TYR A 352 -3.06 37.28 7.69
C TYR A 352 -3.25 38.29 6.54
N VAL A 353 -2.36 39.28 6.44
CA VAL A 353 -2.37 40.30 5.37
C VAL A 353 -1.41 39.94 4.24
N LYS A 354 -1.69 40.40 3.02
CA LYS A 354 -0.90 40.06 1.81
C LYS A 354 0.39 40.87 1.68
N ASP A 355 0.50 41.95 2.45
CA ASP A 355 1.50 43.02 2.31
C ASP A 355 2.93 42.63 2.73
N PHE A 356 3.07 41.59 3.58
CA PHE A 356 4.37 41.19 4.16
C PHE A 356 4.83 39.80 3.74
N TYR A 357 3.94 38.79 3.83
CA TYR A 357 4.29 37.39 3.57
C TYR A 357 3.13 36.67 2.87
N PRO A 358 3.39 35.80 1.88
CA PRO A 358 2.36 35.06 1.14
C PRO A 358 1.73 33.89 1.94
N LEU A 359 1.73 33.96 3.28
CA LEU A 359 1.27 32.86 4.14
C LEU A 359 -0.22 32.53 3.93
N GLU A 360 -1.07 33.55 3.75
CA GLU A 360 -2.48 33.36 3.41
C GLU A 360 -2.67 32.60 2.09
N ARG A 361 -1.81 32.85 1.09
CA ARG A 361 -1.81 32.12 -0.18
C ARG A 361 -1.41 30.66 0.04
N PHE A 362 -0.29 30.41 0.71
CA PHE A 362 0.15 29.03 0.98
C PHE A 362 -0.89 28.20 1.76
N TYR A 363 -1.60 28.80 2.73
CA TYR A 363 -2.70 28.12 3.43
C TYR A 363 -3.88 27.77 2.50
N ARG A 364 -4.30 28.71 1.64
CA ARG A 364 -5.35 28.47 0.64
C ARG A 364 -4.92 27.43 -0.40
N ASP A 365 -3.66 27.45 -0.81
CA ASP A 365 -3.06 26.56 -1.81
C ASP A 365 -2.86 25.12 -1.26
N ALA A 366 -2.52 24.99 0.02
CA ALA A 366 -2.41 23.70 0.72
C ALA A 366 -3.77 23.01 0.84
N ARG A 367 -4.86 23.77 1.02
CA ARG A 367 -6.21 23.23 1.27
C ARG A 367 -6.72 22.32 0.14
N LEU A 368 -6.23 22.46 -1.10
CA LEU A 368 -6.57 21.56 -2.21
C LEU A 368 -5.99 20.15 -2.03
N GLY A 369 -4.84 20.01 -1.36
CA GLY A 369 -4.10 18.74 -1.26
C GLY A 369 -4.87 17.61 -0.56
N THR A 370 -5.81 17.95 0.33
CA THR A 370 -6.69 16.98 1.00
C THR A 370 -7.96 16.63 0.21
N ILE A 371 -8.09 17.16 -1.02
CA ILE A 371 -9.24 16.95 -1.93
C ILE A 371 -8.79 16.33 -3.27
N GLY A 372 -7.89 17.00 -4.00
CA GLY A 372 -7.42 16.55 -5.33
C GLY A 372 -6.50 15.32 -5.23
N GLY A 373 -6.51 14.45 -6.24
CA GLY A 373 -5.77 13.16 -6.20
C GLY A 373 -6.28 12.21 -5.10
N GLY A 374 -7.60 12.15 -4.92
CA GLY A 374 -8.27 11.40 -3.85
C GLY A 374 -8.36 12.17 -2.52
N THR A 375 -9.55 12.23 -1.93
CA THR A 375 -9.78 12.97 -0.67
C THR A 375 -9.18 12.25 0.54
N SER A 376 -8.95 12.98 1.62
CA SER A 376 -8.49 12.47 2.93
C SER A 376 -9.24 11.23 3.45
N GLU A 377 -10.50 11.04 3.07
CA GLU A 377 -11.34 9.90 3.46
C GLU A 377 -11.08 8.69 2.56
N ILE A 378 -10.95 8.91 1.25
CA ILE A 378 -10.64 7.86 0.26
C ILE A 378 -9.24 7.31 0.48
N LEU A 379 -8.28 8.16 0.82
CA LEU A 379 -6.92 7.73 1.17
C LEU A 379 -6.92 6.86 2.44
N ARG A 380 -7.70 7.23 3.47
CA ARG A 380 -7.88 6.39 4.67
C ARG A 380 -8.53 5.05 4.37
N PHE A 381 -9.56 5.03 3.52
CA PHE A 381 -10.20 3.79 3.05
C PHE A 381 -9.21 2.88 2.30
N LEU A 382 -8.39 3.43 1.39
CA LEU A 382 -7.37 2.68 0.67
C LEU A 382 -6.30 2.12 1.61
N ILE A 383 -5.81 2.89 2.57
CA ILE A 383 -4.85 2.41 3.59
C ILE A 383 -5.47 1.27 4.40
N GLN A 384 -6.70 1.43 4.90
CA GLN A 384 -7.43 0.40 5.63
C GLN A 384 -7.63 -0.87 4.79
N ARG A 385 -7.92 -0.71 3.49
CA ARG A 385 -8.09 -1.84 2.55
C ARG A 385 -6.80 -2.61 2.39
N GLU A 386 -5.69 -1.94 2.07
CA GLU A 386 -4.41 -2.62 1.83
C GLU A 386 -3.85 -3.24 3.12
N VAL A 387 -4.00 -2.59 4.28
CA VAL A 387 -3.68 -3.19 5.60
C VAL A 387 -4.51 -4.46 5.87
N TYR A 388 -5.78 -4.53 5.45
CA TYR A 388 -6.60 -5.74 5.58
C TYR A 388 -6.33 -6.80 4.51
N ILE A 389 -5.64 -6.46 3.41
CA ILE A 389 -5.12 -7.43 2.44
C ILE A 389 -3.81 -8.01 2.98
N GLU A 390 -2.93 -7.16 3.51
CA GLU A 390 -1.67 -7.56 4.16
C GLU A 390 -1.93 -8.44 5.39
N SER A 391 -2.87 -8.08 6.27
CA SER A 391 -3.22 -8.89 7.45
C SER A 391 -3.96 -10.20 7.13
N ARG A 392 -4.18 -10.52 5.85
CA ARG A 392 -4.72 -11.80 5.35
C ARG A 392 -3.68 -12.63 4.59
N ARG A 393 -2.49 -12.08 4.34
CA ARG A 393 -1.33 -12.87 3.93
C ARG A 393 -0.81 -13.54 5.20
N ASP A 394 -0.79 -14.88 5.23
CA ASP A 394 -0.52 -15.63 6.46
C ASP A 394 0.93 -15.40 6.92
N SER A 395 1.09 -14.70 8.05
CA SER A 395 2.38 -14.34 8.62
C SER A 395 3.17 -15.54 9.17
N SER A 396 2.56 -16.73 9.27
CA SER A 396 3.31 -17.97 9.51
C SER A 396 4.21 -18.33 8.33
N VAL A 397 3.85 -17.94 7.09
CA VAL A 397 4.73 -18.06 5.94
C VAL A 397 5.56 -16.80 5.74
N ARG A 398 6.52 -16.60 6.67
CA ARG A 398 7.81 -16.08 6.22
C ARG A 398 8.32 -17.04 5.15
N VAL A 399 8.60 -16.52 3.97
CA VAL A 399 9.35 -17.24 2.94
C VAL A 399 10.72 -17.56 3.54
N SER A 400 10.93 -18.81 3.98
CA SER A 400 12.25 -19.31 4.34
C SER A 400 13.11 -19.39 3.09
N GLN A 401 14.44 -19.42 3.24
CA GLN A 401 15.34 -19.47 2.08
C GLN A 401 15.06 -20.71 1.20
N GLU A 402 14.64 -21.81 1.84
CA GLU A 402 14.15 -23.06 1.23
C GLU A 402 13.05 -22.85 0.18
N VAL A 403 12.24 -21.79 0.33
CA VAL A 403 11.11 -21.46 -0.57
C VAL A 403 11.55 -20.54 -1.73
N ASP A 404 12.67 -19.84 -1.60
CA ASP A 404 13.33 -19.15 -2.72
C ASP A 404 14.26 -20.10 -3.52
N ASP A 405 14.79 -21.15 -2.88
CA ASP A 405 15.61 -22.19 -3.53
C ASP A 405 14.76 -23.30 -4.21
N LEU A 406 13.44 -23.26 -4.07
CA LEU A 406 12.51 -24.28 -4.57
C LEU A 406 12.43 -24.31 -6.11
N ASP A 407 12.53 -25.51 -6.70
CA ASP A 407 12.54 -25.71 -8.16
C ASP A 407 11.31 -25.09 -8.86
N PHE A 408 11.53 -24.41 -9.98
CA PHE A 408 10.47 -23.73 -10.74
C PHE A 408 9.43 -24.71 -11.30
N ASP A 409 9.83 -25.92 -11.67
CA ASP A 409 8.89 -26.96 -12.14
C ASP A 409 7.91 -27.38 -11.04
N VAL A 410 8.42 -27.42 -9.82
CA VAL A 410 7.66 -27.78 -8.62
C VAL A 410 6.74 -26.61 -8.21
N MET A 411 7.19 -25.36 -8.33
CA MET A 411 6.35 -24.18 -8.17
C MET A 411 5.20 -24.14 -9.18
N MET A 412 5.48 -24.36 -10.48
CA MET A 412 4.46 -24.37 -11.54
C MET A 412 3.45 -25.49 -11.36
N SER A 413 3.92 -26.71 -11.04
CA SER A 413 3.06 -27.86 -10.72
C SER A 413 2.12 -27.60 -9.53
N SER A 414 2.42 -26.62 -8.68
CA SER A 414 1.64 -26.26 -7.49
C SER A 414 0.53 -25.24 -7.74
N ILE A 415 0.45 -24.63 -8.94
CA ILE A 415 -0.58 -23.63 -9.29
C ILE A 415 -2.03 -24.10 -9.01
N PRO A 416 -2.44 -25.36 -9.28
CA PRO A 416 -3.77 -25.85 -8.94
C PRO A 416 -4.12 -25.79 -7.45
N ASN A 417 -3.15 -25.78 -6.53
CA ASN A 417 -3.39 -25.65 -5.09
C ASN A 417 -3.95 -24.26 -4.71
N GLY A 418 -3.61 -23.24 -5.51
CA GLY A 418 -4.16 -21.88 -5.35
C GLY A 418 -5.52 -21.68 -6.00
N PHE A 419 -6.02 -22.66 -6.75
CA PHE A 419 -7.22 -22.49 -7.57
C PHE A 419 -8.48 -22.28 -6.73
N ARG A 420 -9.41 -21.51 -7.29
CA ARG A 420 -10.68 -21.12 -6.69
C ARG A 420 -11.86 -21.58 -7.54
N PRO A 421 -12.43 -22.77 -7.24
CA PRO A 421 -13.69 -23.22 -7.82
C PRO A 421 -14.78 -22.14 -7.77
N ASP A 422 -14.88 -21.40 -6.66
CA ASP A 422 -15.85 -20.31 -6.45
C ASP A 422 -15.70 -19.08 -7.37
N ARG A 423 -14.69 -19.07 -8.25
CA ARG A 423 -14.39 -17.96 -9.18
C ARG A 423 -14.26 -18.41 -10.65
N SER A 424 -14.41 -19.69 -10.92
CA SER A 424 -14.26 -20.32 -12.24
C SER A 424 -15.56 -20.94 -12.76
N GLU A 425 -16.68 -20.68 -12.09
CA GLU A 425 -18.01 -21.14 -12.53
C GLU A 425 -18.36 -20.57 -13.91
N GLY A 426 -18.71 -21.45 -14.84
CA GLY A 426 -18.99 -21.10 -16.24
C GLY A 426 -17.76 -20.77 -17.09
N VAL A 427 -16.53 -20.94 -16.57
CA VAL A 427 -15.28 -20.74 -17.34
C VAL A 427 -14.76 -22.08 -17.84
N SER A 428 -14.46 -22.17 -19.13
CA SER A 428 -13.66 -23.24 -19.74
C SER A 428 -12.64 -22.55 -20.67
N ALA A 429 -11.35 -22.76 -20.42
CA ALA A 429 -10.26 -22.02 -21.09
C ALA A 429 -8.92 -22.75 -20.99
N ILE A 430 -8.09 -22.61 -22.02
CA ILE A 430 -6.71 -23.08 -22.07
C ILE A 430 -5.78 -21.87 -22.04
N ILE A 431 -4.94 -21.79 -21.01
CA ILE A 431 -4.01 -20.69 -20.76
C ILE A 431 -2.58 -21.22 -20.98
N HIS A 432 -1.79 -20.51 -21.79
CA HIS A 432 -0.40 -20.83 -22.07
C HIS A 432 0.52 -19.90 -21.28
N PHE A 433 1.44 -20.46 -20.50
CA PHE A 433 2.55 -19.71 -19.91
C PHE A 433 3.79 -19.91 -20.78
N ASP A 434 4.29 -18.81 -21.32
CA ASP A 434 5.32 -18.73 -22.34
C ASP A 434 6.50 -17.97 -21.72
N PHE A 435 7.53 -18.69 -21.29
CA PHE A 435 8.61 -18.14 -20.47
C PHE A 435 9.85 -17.85 -21.30
N ASP A 436 10.43 -16.66 -21.13
CA ASP A 436 11.63 -16.22 -21.86
C ASP A 436 12.90 -17.04 -21.51
N ASP A 437 12.89 -17.75 -20.37
CA ASP A 437 14.06 -18.39 -19.75
C ASP A 437 13.87 -19.86 -19.32
N THR A 438 12.71 -20.47 -19.54
CA THR A 438 12.42 -21.87 -19.13
C THR A 438 11.30 -22.52 -19.97
N ASP A 439 10.99 -23.80 -19.71
CA ASP A 439 9.96 -24.56 -20.43
C ASP A 439 8.57 -23.90 -20.31
N SER A 440 7.80 -23.90 -21.41
CA SER A 440 6.40 -23.45 -21.43
C SER A 440 5.44 -24.43 -20.74
N TRP A 441 4.31 -23.90 -20.25
CA TRP A 441 3.28 -24.66 -19.53
C TRP A 441 1.86 -24.39 -20.06
N ILE A 442 1.00 -25.40 -19.98
CA ILE A 442 -0.41 -25.34 -20.35
C ILE A 442 -1.28 -25.53 -19.11
N LEU A 443 -2.14 -24.56 -18.84
CA LEU A 443 -3.09 -24.54 -17.73
C LEU A 443 -4.52 -24.65 -18.29
N LYS A 444 -5.17 -25.78 -18.05
CA LYS A 444 -6.51 -26.11 -18.54
C LYS A 444 -7.52 -25.91 -17.41
N ILE A 445 -8.45 -24.98 -17.60
CA ILE A 445 -9.58 -24.72 -16.71
C ILE A 445 -10.83 -25.29 -17.36
N ASP A 446 -11.57 -26.12 -16.64
CA ASP A 446 -12.85 -26.69 -17.09
C ASP A 446 -13.84 -26.66 -15.92
N ASN A 447 -14.67 -25.62 -15.88
CA ASN A 447 -15.76 -25.35 -14.94
C ASN A 447 -15.56 -25.94 -13.53
N GLN A 448 -14.93 -25.15 -12.64
CA GLN A 448 -14.57 -25.54 -11.28
C GLN A 448 -13.46 -26.61 -11.16
N LYS A 449 -12.79 -27.00 -12.26
CA LYS A 449 -11.55 -27.78 -12.25
C LYS A 449 -10.40 -27.03 -12.94
N CYS A 450 -9.19 -27.38 -12.55
CA CYS A 450 -7.94 -26.81 -13.03
C CYS A 450 -6.86 -27.90 -13.08
N VAL A 451 -6.13 -28.00 -14.19
CA VAL A 451 -4.99 -28.91 -14.37
C VAL A 451 -3.87 -28.13 -15.06
N ILE A 452 -2.61 -28.38 -14.68
CA ILE A 452 -1.44 -27.81 -15.35
C ILE A 452 -0.49 -28.92 -15.81
N GLU A 453 0.15 -28.73 -16.96
CA GLU A 453 1.11 -29.65 -17.58
C GLU A 453 2.22 -28.87 -18.30
N LYS A 454 3.42 -29.45 -18.45
CA LYS A 454 4.46 -28.89 -19.33
C LYS A 454 4.09 -29.07 -20.80
N GLY A 455 4.40 -28.06 -21.62
CA GLY A 455 4.27 -28.13 -23.07
C GLY A 455 3.89 -26.79 -23.72
N GLU A 456 3.96 -26.77 -25.05
CA GLU A 456 3.52 -25.63 -25.87
C GLU A 456 2.14 -25.87 -26.47
N ILE A 457 1.36 -24.80 -26.71
CA ILE A 457 0.14 -24.88 -27.51
C ILE A 457 0.02 -23.72 -28.51
N ASN A 458 -0.19 -24.06 -29.79
CA ASN A 458 -0.25 -23.09 -30.89
C ASN A 458 -1.52 -22.20 -30.91
N LYS A 459 -2.52 -22.51 -30.08
CA LYS A 459 -3.80 -21.78 -29.95
C LYS A 459 -4.38 -21.94 -28.54
N PRO A 460 -3.89 -21.20 -27.54
CA PRO A 460 -4.58 -21.01 -26.28
C PRO A 460 -5.69 -19.96 -26.41
N ASP A 461 -6.57 -19.88 -25.41
CA ASP A 461 -7.54 -18.79 -25.26
C ASP A 461 -6.89 -17.55 -24.61
N MET A 462 -5.76 -17.73 -23.91
CA MET A 462 -4.91 -16.67 -23.36
C MET A 462 -3.45 -17.10 -23.27
N THR A 463 -2.52 -16.24 -23.70
CA THR A 463 -1.08 -16.40 -23.46
C THR A 463 -0.59 -15.43 -22.39
N VAL A 464 0.26 -15.90 -21.48
CA VAL A 464 0.91 -15.14 -20.42
C VAL A 464 2.43 -15.24 -20.65
N LYS A 465 3.07 -14.13 -21.01
CA LYS A 465 4.50 -14.01 -21.32
C LYS A 465 5.23 -13.30 -20.18
N THR A 466 6.32 -13.87 -19.68
CA THR A 466 7.07 -13.37 -18.50
C THR A 466 8.39 -14.14 -18.36
N ASP A 467 9.35 -13.60 -17.61
CA ASP A 467 10.47 -14.39 -17.08
C ASP A 467 10.06 -15.23 -15.85
N SER A 468 10.80 -16.31 -15.57
CA SER A 468 10.54 -17.22 -14.45
C SER A 468 10.70 -16.57 -13.07
N PHE A 469 11.59 -15.57 -12.93
CA PHE A 469 11.83 -14.88 -11.67
C PHE A 469 10.67 -13.93 -11.32
N THR A 470 10.16 -13.17 -12.28
CA THR A 470 8.93 -12.37 -12.16
C THR A 470 7.76 -13.26 -11.75
N TRP A 471 7.57 -14.40 -12.44
CA TRP A 471 6.47 -15.31 -12.15
C TRP A 471 6.61 -15.99 -10.77
N ARG A 472 7.82 -16.43 -10.39
CA ARG A 472 8.12 -16.91 -9.03
C ARG A 472 7.74 -15.86 -7.98
N ASN A 473 8.10 -14.60 -8.17
CA ASN A 473 7.75 -13.54 -7.21
C ASN A 473 6.22 -13.32 -7.12
N ILE A 474 5.46 -13.56 -8.20
CA ILE A 474 3.99 -13.56 -8.17
C ILE A 474 3.47 -14.75 -7.37
N LEU A 475 3.91 -15.98 -7.66
CA LEU A 475 3.49 -17.19 -6.94
C LEU A 475 3.76 -17.09 -5.43
N LEU A 476 4.89 -16.49 -5.04
CA LEU A 476 5.27 -16.23 -3.64
C LEU A 476 4.55 -15.02 -3.00
N GLY A 477 3.66 -14.32 -3.71
CA GLY A 477 2.97 -13.12 -3.22
C GLY A 477 3.89 -11.92 -2.94
N LYS A 478 5.15 -11.98 -3.40
CA LYS A 478 6.17 -10.90 -3.29
C LYS A 478 5.92 -9.79 -4.31
N LEU A 479 5.36 -10.15 -5.48
CA LEU A 479 4.90 -9.25 -6.52
C LEU A 479 3.39 -9.47 -6.74
N ASP A 480 2.63 -8.41 -6.91
CA ASP A 480 1.21 -8.52 -7.26
C ASP A 480 1.04 -8.80 -8.77
N ALA A 481 0.20 -9.76 -9.14
CA ALA A 481 0.01 -10.16 -10.54
C ALA A 481 -0.53 -9.01 -11.42
N MET A 482 -1.40 -8.15 -10.87
CA MET A 482 -1.91 -6.99 -11.58
C MET A 482 -0.84 -5.90 -11.69
N GLN A 483 -0.01 -5.71 -10.66
CA GLN A 483 1.16 -4.82 -10.75
C GLN A 483 2.18 -5.29 -11.80
N ALA A 484 2.41 -6.61 -11.92
CA ALA A 484 3.32 -7.18 -12.91
C ALA A 484 2.81 -6.97 -14.35
N MET A 485 1.50 -7.13 -14.58
CA MET A 485 0.87 -6.76 -15.85
C MET A 485 0.96 -5.25 -16.13
N MET A 486 0.68 -4.42 -15.12
CA MET A 486 0.76 -2.95 -15.20
C MET A 486 2.18 -2.39 -15.35
N THR A 487 3.22 -3.23 -15.30
CA THR A 487 4.64 -2.84 -15.47
C THR A 487 5.31 -3.58 -16.63
N GLU A 488 4.51 -4.19 -17.52
CA GLU A 488 4.95 -4.94 -18.71
C GLU A 488 5.85 -6.17 -18.41
N LYS A 489 6.05 -6.51 -17.13
CA LYS A 489 6.81 -7.70 -16.69
C LYS A 489 6.05 -9.01 -16.93
N VAL A 490 4.73 -8.92 -16.98
CA VAL A 490 3.84 -9.99 -17.45
C VAL A 490 2.98 -9.44 -18.58
N ALA A 491 3.31 -9.76 -19.83
CA ALA A 491 2.46 -9.42 -20.97
C ALA A 491 1.38 -10.50 -21.14
N ILE A 492 0.11 -10.09 -21.18
CA ILE A 492 -1.01 -11.00 -21.47
C ILE A 492 -1.62 -10.70 -22.84
N ASP A 493 -1.79 -11.77 -23.60
CA ASP A 493 -2.44 -11.75 -24.92
C ASP A 493 -3.67 -12.65 -24.94
N THR A 494 -4.84 -12.02 -25.01
CA THR A 494 -6.17 -12.62 -25.17
C THR A 494 -7.13 -11.56 -25.68
N ASP A 495 -8.14 -11.99 -26.45
CA ASP A 495 -9.29 -11.16 -26.82
C ASP A 495 -10.43 -11.27 -25.78
N ASP A 496 -10.38 -12.24 -24.85
CA ASP A 496 -11.39 -12.44 -23.81
C ASP A 496 -11.06 -11.64 -22.53
N MET A 497 -11.60 -10.43 -22.47
CA MET A 497 -11.51 -9.55 -21.31
C MET A 497 -12.29 -10.07 -20.08
N GLU A 498 -13.29 -10.94 -20.23
CA GLU A 498 -13.99 -11.55 -19.10
C GLU A 498 -13.12 -12.67 -18.47
N LEU A 499 -12.48 -13.50 -19.29
CA LEU A 499 -11.45 -14.46 -18.86
C LEU A 499 -10.31 -13.75 -18.13
N LEU A 500 -9.75 -12.67 -18.69
CA LEU A 500 -8.69 -11.88 -18.04
C LEU A 500 -9.11 -11.34 -16.66
N MET A 501 -10.31 -10.73 -16.58
CA MET A 501 -10.83 -10.16 -15.34
C MET A 501 -11.22 -11.22 -14.29
N LYS A 502 -11.53 -12.45 -14.72
CA LYS A 502 -11.71 -13.61 -13.84
C LYS A 502 -10.38 -14.26 -13.44
N PHE A 503 -9.38 -14.34 -14.32
CA PHE A 503 -8.14 -15.10 -14.10
C PHE A 503 -7.39 -14.69 -12.84
N ALA A 504 -7.15 -13.39 -12.66
CA ALA A 504 -6.52 -12.86 -11.44
C ALA A 504 -7.35 -13.07 -10.15
N ARG A 505 -8.59 -13.55 -10.26
CA ARG A 505 -9.49 -13.92 -9.15
C ARG A 505 -9.67 -15.44 -9.01
N MET A 506 -9.36 -16.22 -10.06
CA MET A 506 -9.44 -17.69 -10.08
C MET A 506 -8.30 -18.36 -9.30
N PHE A 507 -7.25 -17.64 -8.94
CA PHE A 507 -6.12 -18.16 -8.17
C PHE A 507 -5.83 -17.31 -6.94
N ARG A 508 -5.30 -17.93 -5.89
CA ARG A 508 -4.64 -17.28 -4.76
C ARG A 508 -3.13 -17.39 -4.99
N PHE A 509 -2.49 -16.30 -5.37
CA PHE A 509 -1.03 -16.23 -5.42
C PHE A 509 -0.51 -15.83 -4.04
N THR A 510 -0.48 -16.83 -3.15
CA THR A 510 0.15 -16.77 -1.82
C THR A 510 1.09 -17.96 -1.66
N PRO A 511 2.13 -17.87 -0.81
CA PRO A 511 3.02 -19.00 -0.50
C PRO A 511 2.30 -20.30 -0.08
N ASP A 512 1.04 -20.20 0.34
CA ASP A 512 0.19 -21.32 0.73
C ASP A 512 0.02 -22.38 -0.35
N ILE A 513 0.15 -22.02 -1.63
CA ILE A 513 0.07 -22.96 -2.76
C ILE A 513 1.22 -23.98 -2.74
N LEU A 514 2.33 -23.66 -2.09
CA LEU A 514 3.50 -24.53 -1.93
C LEU A 514 3.43 -25.40 -0.65
N ARG A 515 2.40 -25.23 0.20
CA ARG A 515 2.23 -26.05 1.42
C ARG A 515 2.01 -27.52 1.04
N GLY A 516 2.85 -28.40 1.59
CA GLY A 516 2.80 -29.85 1.36
C GLY A 516 3.86 -30.36 0.37
N VAL A 517 4.39 -29.48 -0.49
CA VAL A 517 5.53 -29.77 -1.37
C VAL A 517 6.79 -30.07 -0.53
N THR A 518 7.05 -29.23 0.46
CA THR A 518 8.20 -29.31 1.39
C THR A 518 8.13 -30.48 2.39
N LYS A 519 7.23 -31.46 2.20
CA LYS A 519 7.04 -32.61 3.11
C LYS A 519 7.05 -33.97 2.40
N LEU A 520 7.59 -34.06 1.18
CA LEU A 520 7.53 -35.29 0.38
C LEU A 520 8.80 -36.17 0.35
N GLU A 521 9.96 -35.67 0.78
CA GLU A 521 11.22 -36.47 0.75
C GLU A 521 11.71 -36.90 2.14
N GLU A 522 11.67 -36.04 3.17
CA GLU A 522 12.12 -36.39 4.52
C GLU A 522 10.95 -36.59 5.51
N HIS A 523 10.49 -37.83 5.63
CA HIS A 523 10.05 -38.50 6.87
C HIS A 523 9.48 -39.90 6.58
N LYS A 524 10.36 -40.80 6.14
CA LYS A 524 10.22 -42.23 6.45
C LYS A 524 11.10 -42.54 7.65
N ASP A 525 10.70 -43.53 8.45
CA ASP A 525 11.48 -44.13 9.55
C ASP A 525 11.88 -43.21 10.73
N VAL A 526 10.89 -42.65 11.42
CA VAL A 526 10.97 -42.51 12.89
C VAL A 526 9.77 -43.24 13.52
N LYS A 527 10.02 -44.08 14.52
CA LYS A 527 8.99 -44.89 15.21
C LYS A 527 8.45 -44.18 16.45
N LYS A 528 7.26 -44.60 16.91
CA LYS A 528 6.78 -44.35 18.28
C LYS A 528 7.81 -44.85 19.30
N GLU A 529 8.21 -44.02 20.26
CA GLU A 529 8.66 -44.49 21.60
C GLU A 529 8.77 -43.33 22.61
N VAL A 530 7.69 -42.99 23.32
CA VAL A 530 7.72 -42.48 24.72
C VAL A 530 6.48 -42.97 25.48
N ALA A 531 6.71 -43.67 26.59
CA ALA A 531 5.81 -44.10 27.67
C ALA A 531 6.71 -44.45 28.90
N GLU A 532 6.27 -44.68 30.14
CA GLU A 532 4.95 -44.77 30.81
C GLU A 532 5.21 -44.32 32.28
N GLU A 533 4.28 -43.90 33.14
CA GLU A 533 2.85 -44.19 33.31
C GLU A 533 2.00 -42.90 33.51
N SER A 534 0.71 -43.06 33.83
CA SER A 534 -0.01 -42.11 34.70
C SER A 534 -0.98 -42.86 35.62
N LYS A 535 -0.70 -42.93 36.92
CA LYS A 535 -1.56 -43.61 37.90
C LYS A 535 -2.69 -42.71 38.43
N PHE A 536 -3.83 -42.69 37.75
CA PHE A 536 -5.14 -42.84 38.42
C PHE A 536 -6.29 -43.08 37.43
N GLU A 537 -7.26 -43.91 37.83
CA GLU A 537 -8.56 -44.03 37.19
C GLU A 537 -9.58 -43.11 37.90
N LEU A 538 -9.96 -41.99 37.30
CA LEU A 538 -11.11 -41.20 37.74
C LEU A 538 -12.03 -40.91 36.55
N GLY A 539 -13.03 -41.78 36.37
CA GLY A 539 -14.13 -41.59 35.42
C GLY A 539 -15.35 -40.88 36.03
N LYS A 540 -15.18 -40.15 37.14
CA LYS A 540 -16.27 -39.48 37.88
C LYS A 540 -16.79 -38.28 37.08
N SER A 541 -18.11 -38.11 37.01
CA SER A 541 -18.72 -36.84 36.62
C SER A 541 -18.54 -35.77 37.70
N LEU A 542 -18.78 -34.49 37.35
CA LEU A 542 -18.68 -33.36 38.29
C LEU A 542 -19.56 -33.55 39.55
N ASP A 543 -20.73 -34.16 39.36
CA ASP A 543 -21.71 -34.43 40.42
C ASP A 543 -21.22 -35.53 41.40
N GLU A 544 -20.31 -36.42 40.97
CA GLU A 544 -19.78 -37.55 41.74
C GLU A 544 -18.48 -37.22 42.51
N LEU A 545 -17.90 -36.04 42.30
CA LEU A 545 -16.71 -35.59 43.05
C LEU A 545 -17.02 -35.35 44.53
N GLU A 546 -16.14 -35.81 45.42
CA GLU A 546 -16.19 -35.59 46.87
C GLU A 546 -15.00 -34.72 47.34
N ILE A 547 -15.17 -34.00 48.45
CA ILE A 547 -14.08 -33.17 49.00
C ILE A 547 -12.97 -34.10 49.53
N GLY A 548 -11.75 -33.89 49.05
CA GLY A 548 -10.59 -34.77 49.28
C GLY A 548 -10.30 -35.77 48.14
N ASP A 549 -11.13 -35.84 47.08
CA ASP A 549 -10.73 -36.49 45.82
C ASP A 549 -9.46 -35.80 45.28
N THR A 550 -8.45 -36.59 44.90
CA THR A 550 -7.19 -36.08 44.33
C THR A 550 -6.82 -36.78 43.02
N ALA A 551 -6.08 -36.08 42.16
CA ALA A 551 -5.52 -36.62 40.92
C ALA A 551 -4.15 -35.98 40.65
N GLU A 552 -3.21 -36.74 40.08
CA GLU A 552 -1.91 -36.21 39.66
C GLU A 552 -1.56 -36.60 38.22
N SER A 553 -0.68 -35.82 37.59
CA SER A 553 -0.10 -36.12 36.28
C SER A 553 1.26 -35.46 36.14
N THR A 554 2.11 -36.06 35.31
CA THR A 554 3.51 -35.67 35.13
C THR A 554 3.80 -35.47 33.64
N MET A 555 4.69 -34.54 33.30
CA MET A 555 5.25 -34.40 31.96
C MET A 555 6.71 -33.98 32.01
N LEU A 556 7.50 -34.51 31.08
CA LEU A 556 8.82 -33.94 30.74
C LEU A 556 8.60 -32.70 29.87
N VAL A 557 9.20 -31.58 30.24
CA VAL A 557 9.19 -30.35 29.44
C VAL A 557 10.30 -30.41 28.40
N THR A 558 9.92 -30.23 27.13
CA THR A 558 10.84 -30.28 25.97
C THR A 558 10.81 -28.96 25.21
N ASP A 559 11.81 -28.73 24.36
CA ASP A 559 11.83 -27.56 23.46
C ASP A 559 10.60 -27.50 22.55
N GLU A 560 10.06 -28.65 22.12
CA GLU A 560 8.83 -28.74 21.34
C GLU A 560 7.62 -28.14 22.08
N HIS A 561 7.55 -28.26 23.41
CA HIS A 561 6.49 -27.63 24.20
C HIS A 561 6.61 -26.11 24.24
N ILE A 562 7.83 -25.57 24.15
CA ILE A 562 8.08 -24.13 24.06
C ILE A 562 7.71 -23.62 22.66
N GLN A 563 8.16 -24.32 21.62
CA GLN A 563 7.84 -24.04 20.22
C GLN A 563 6.32 -24.05 19.98
N LEU A 564 5.63 -25.11 20.43
CA LEU A 564 4.17 -25.24 20.33
C LEU A 564 3.44 -24.13 21.11
N TYR A 565 3.95 -23.74 22.29
CA TYR A 565 3.36 -22.62 23.02
C TYR A 565 3.51 -21.29 22.27
N ALA A 566 4.69 -21.01 21.70
CA ALA A 566 4.93 -19.80 20.91
C ALA A 566 4.03 -19.77 19.65
N GLU A 567 3.85 -20.90 18.97
CA GLU A 567 2.93 -21.05 17.83
C GLU A 567 1.46 -20.87 18.20
N MET A 568 1.01 -21.41 19.35
CA MET A 568 -0.38 -21.29 19.79
C MET A 568 -0.74 -19.93 20.40
N SER A 569 0.23 -19.20 20.95
CA SER A 569 0.01 -17.93 21.66
C SER A 569 0.46 -16.69 20.88
N GLY A 570 1.38 -16.84 19.93
CA GLY A 570 2.09 -15.74 19.28
C GLY A 570 3.22 -15.12 20.12
N ASP A 571 3.51 -15.63 21.33
CA ASP A 571 4.61 -15.13 22.15
C ASP A 571 5.95 -15.76 21.73
N TYR A 572 6.66 -15.04 20.85
CA TYR A 572 8.02 -15.37 20.40
C TYR A 572 9.11 -14.58 21.16
N ASN A 573 8.89 -14.23 22.44
CA ASN A 573 9.89 -13.56 23.26
C ASN A 573 11.21 -14.36 23.27
N ALA A 574 12.33 -13.67 22.99
CA ALA A 574 13.65 -14.29 22.84
C ALA A 574 14.12 -15.05 24.09
N LEU A 575 13.58 -14.75 25.28
CA LEU A 575 13.78 -15.51 26.52
C LEU A 575 13.33 -16.99 26.41
N HIS A 576 12.40 -17.30 25.52
CA HIS A 576 11.89 -18.66 25.25
C HIS A 576 12.52 -19.28 24.00
N MET A 577 12.94 -18.45 23.04
CA MET A 577 13.28 -18.88 21.67
C MET A 577 14.77 -18.78 21.29
N ASN A 578 15.63 -18.15 22.11
CA ASN A 578 17.05 -17.95 21.79
C ASN A 578 17.96 -18.20 23.01
N ASP A 579 18.88 -19.17 22.92
CA ASP A 579 19.77 -19.56 24.02
C ASP A 579 20.80 -18.48 24.38
N GLU A 580 21.39 -17.80 23.39
CA GLU A 580 22.36 -16.72 23.64
C GLU A 580 21.70 -15.55 24.39
N TYR A 581 20.49 -15.17 23.97
CA TYR A 581 19.71 -14.14 24.64
C TYR A 581 19.33 -14.58 26.06
N ALA A 582 18.75 -15.77 26.23
CA ALA A 582 18.33 -16.25 27.53
C ALA A 582 19.50 -16.38 28.53
N ALA A 583 20.70 -16.75 28.05
CA ALA A 583 21.93 -16.77 28.84
C ALA A 583 22.38 -15.38 29.35
N THR A 584 21.97 -14.28 28.71
CA THR A 584 22.22 -12.91 29.20
C THR A 584 21.23 -12.45 30.29
N THR A 585 20.15 -13.21 30.51
CA THR A 585 19.10 -12.85 31.47
C THR A 585 19.35 -13.45 32.86
N MET A 586 18.57 -13.00 33.85
CA MET A 586 18.57 -13.56 35.21
C MET A 586 18.16 -15.06 35.29
N PHE A 587 17.71 -15.66 34.20
CA PHE A 587 17.34 -17.08 34.12
C PHE A 587 18.46 -17.99 33.60
N GLY A 588 19.50 -17.42 32.93
CA GLY A 588 20.71 -18.13 32.50
C GLY A 588 20.57 -19.21 31.42
N LYS A 589 19.36 -19.65 31.09
CA LYS A 589 18.98 -20.55 29.98
C LYS A 589 17.52 -20.29 29.59
N ARG A 590 17.09 -20.78 28.41
CA ARG A 590 15.69 -20.63 27.96
C ARG A 590 14.73 -21.25 28.98
N ILE A 591 13.69 -20.50 29.34
CA ILE A 591 12.63 -20.99 30.24
C ILE A 591 11.41 -21.42 29.45
N ALA A 592 10.75 -22.48 29.90
CA ALA A 592 9.43 -22.85 29.45
C ALA A 592 8.38 -21.88 30.00
N HIS A 593 7.42 -21.49 29.17
CA HIS A 593 6.44 -20.47 29.53
C HIS A 593 5.45 -21.01 30.59
N GLY A 594 5.20 -20.22 31.65
CA GLY A 594 4.50 -20.67 32.88
C GLY A 594 3.19 -21.46 32.67
N PRO A 595 2.27 -21.00 31.81
CA PRO A 595 1.10 -21.74 31.33
C PRO A 595 1.30 -23.20 30.86
N ILE A 596 2.51 -23.71 30.62
CA ILE A 596 2.76 -25.13 30.37
C ILE A 596 2.38 -25.99 31.61
N GLY A 597 2.65 -25.50 32.83
CA GLY A 597 2.11 -26.13 34.05
C GLY A 597 0.58 -26.04 34.12
N GLY A 598 0.00 -24.95 33.58
CA GLY A 598 -1.44 -24.78 33.41
C GLY A 598 -2.05 -25.80 32.43
N ALA A 599 -1.34 -26.14 31.36
CA ALA A 599 -1.76 -27.17 30.41
C ALA A 599 -1.77 -28.57 31.03
N LEU A 600 -0.84 -28.87 31.94
CA LEU A 600 -0.84 -30.14 32.70
C LEU A 600 -2.04 -30.22 33.67
N VAL A 601 -2.34 -29.15 34.39
CA VAL A 601 -3.55 -29.07 35.25
C VAL A 601 -4.83 -29.16 34.42
N ALA A 602 -4.90 -28.44 33.29
CA ALA A 602 -6.01 -28.52 32.35
C ALA A 602 -6.15 -29.91 31.71
N ARG A 603 -5.05 -30.66 31.54
CA ARG A 603 -5.09 -32.07 31.11
C ARG A 603 -5.66 -32.98 32.18
N ILE A 604 -5.28 -32.83 33.46
CA ILE A 604 -5.87 -33.59 34.58
C ILE A 604 -7.38 -33.38 34.63
N ILE A 605 -7.82 -32.13 34.69
CA ILE A 605 -9.24 -31.73 34.65
C ILE A 605 -9.89 -32.25 33.36
N GLY A 606 -9.16 -32.18 32.24
CA GLY A 606 -9.64 -32.47 30.90
C GLY A 606 -9.83 -33.94 30.55
N THR A 607 -9.08 -34.85 31.18
CA THR A 607 -9.14 -36.29 30.92
C THR A 607 -9.82 -37.09 32.02
N GLN A 608 -9.91 -36.55 33.25
CA GLN A 608 -10.51 -37.23 34.41
C GLN A 608 -11.94 -36.73 34.74
N LEU A 609 -12.53 -35.85 33.91
CA LEU A 609 -13.93 -35.43 34.00
C LEU A 609 -14.65 -35.67 32.66
N PRO A 610 -15.46 -36.74 32.53
CA PRO A 610 -16.20 -37.01 31.30
C PRO A 610 -17.21 -35.90 30.95
N GLY A 611 -17.27 -35.51 29.67
CA GLY A 611 -18.22 -34.49 29.17
C GLY A 611 -17.60 -33.14 28.78
N LEU A 612 -16.27 -33.05 28.68
CA LEU A 612 -15.53 -31.78 28.58
C LEU A 612 -15.80 -30.86 27.38
N GLY A 613 -16.60 -31.27 26.39
CA GLY A 613 -17.03 -30.39 25.31
C GLY A 613 -17.88 -29.20 25.79
N THR A 614 -18.38 -29.27 27.02
CA THR A 614 -19.28 -28.27 27.63
C THR A 614 -19.05 -28.17 29.14
N LEU A 615 -17.94 -27.57 29.59
CA LEU A 615 -17.74 -27.13 30.98
C LEU A 615 -17.21 -25.69 31.01
N ALA A 616 -17.69 -24.90 31.97
CA ALA A 616 -17.16 -23.56 32.24
C ALA A 616 -16.15 -23.65 33.39
N PHE A 617 -14.94 -23.09 33.22
CA PHE A 617 -13.95 -23.06 34.29
C PHE A 617 -13.23 -21.71 34.39
N ASN A 618 -12.80 -21.37 35.61
CA ASN A 618 -12.04 -20.16 35.91
C ASN A 618 -10.87 -20.51 36.83
N MET A 619 -9.64 -20.27 36.37
CA MET A 619 -8.40 -20.55 37.09
C MET A 619 -7.76 -19.26 37.61
N LYS A 620 -7.49 -19.21 38.92
CA LYS A 620 -6.53 -18.26 39.50
C LYS A 620 -5.21 -18.98 39.68
N VAL A 621 -4.16 -18.47 39.03
CA VAL A 621 -2.83 -19.09 38.97
C VAL A 621 -1.79 -18.15 39.58
N ASN A 622 -0.86 -18.69 40.38
CA ASN A 622 0.34 -18.00 40.84
C ASN A 622 1.57 -18.75 40.29
N PHE A 623 2.40 -18.07 39.51
CA PHE A 623 3.71 -18.60 39.09
C PHE A 623 4.76 -18.24 40.15
N LYS A 624 5.54 -19.23 40.59
CA LYS A 624 6.46 -19.14 41.72
C LYS A 624 7.93 -19.34 41.36
N ALA A 625 8.20 -20.17 40.35
CA ALA A 625 9.54 -20.39 39.82
C ALA A 625 9.47 -20.69 38.31
N PRO A 626 10.53 -20.39 37.54
CA PRO A 626 10.62 -20.81 36.14
C PRO A 626 10.70 -22.33 36.03
N VAL A 627 10.26 -22.84 34.87
CA VAL A 627 10.46 -24.22 34.42
C VAL A 627 11.38 -24.18 33.20
N TYR A 628 12.14 -25.24 32.95
CA TYR A 628 13.11 -25.31 31.86
C TYR A 628 12.92 -26.57 30.98
N PRO A 629 13.41 -26.58 29.72
CA PRO A 629 13.63 -27.82 28.98
C PRO A 629 14.47 -28.81 29.81
N GLY A 630 14.02 -30.07 29.87
CA GLY A 630 14.62 -31.12 30.69
C GLY A 630 14.08 -31.21 32.12
N ASP A 631 13.19 -30.30 32.55
CA ASP A 631 12.49 -30.45 33.84
C ASP A 631 11.33 -31.46 33.68
N GLU A 632 11.24 -32.43 34.58
CA GLU A 632 10.01 -33.18 34.80
C GLU A 632 9.14 -32.38 35.79
N ILE A 633 7.92 -32.06 35.37
CA ILE A 633 6.95 -31.34 36.22
C ILE A 633 5.75 -32.24 36.54
N ARG A 634 5.35 -32.24 37.82
CA ARG A 634 4.22 -33.03 38.34
C ARG A 634 3.18 -32.09 38.91
N ALA A 635 1.97 -32.11 38.35
CA ALA A 635 0.81 -31.42 38.89
C ALA A 635 0.00 -32.35 39.78
N VAL A 636 -0.44 -31.84 40.93
CA VAL A 636 -1.39 -32.49 41.85
C VAL A 636 -2.61 -31.58 41.96
N VAL A 637 -3.81 -32.16 41.91
CA VAL A 637 -5.10 -31.47 41.96
C VAL A 637 -5.96 -32.11 43.06
N GLU A 638 -6.66 -31.28 43.85
CA GLU A 638 -7.48 -31.70 45.01
C GLU A 638 -8.85 -31.00 45.00
N VAL A 639 -9.95 -31.74 45.16
CA VAL A 639 -11.28 -31.16 45.39
C VAL A 639 -11.35 -30.60 46.81
N THR A 640 -11.38 -29.27 46.95
CA THR A 640 -11.31 -28.58 48.25
C THR A 640 -12.65 -27.98 48.70
N GLU A 641 -13.59 -27.76 47.78
CA GLU A 641 -14.92 -27.19 48.07
C GLU A 641 -15.93 -27.66 47.02
N LYS A 642 -17.18 -27.85 47.44
CA LYS A 642 -18.30 -28.13 46.55
C LYS A 642 -19.48 -27.25 46.97
N VAL A 643 -19.95 -26.40 46.07
CA VAL A 643 -21.01 -25.40 46.30
C VAL A 643 -22.28 -25.92 45.61
N PRO A 644 -23.27 -26.46 46.36
CA PRO A 644 -24.40 -27.16 45.75
C PRO A 644 -25.35 -26.26 44.97
N GLU A 645 -25.42 -24.96 45.32
CA GLU A 645 -26.39 -24.01 44.74
C GLU A 645 -26.03 -23.62 43.30
N ASP A 646 -24.72 -23.53 42.99
CA ASP A 646 -24.18 -23.25 41.65
C ASP A 646 -23.69 -24.53 40.92
N ASN A 647 -23.79 -25.69 41.58
CA ASN A 647 -23.13 -26.96 41.23
C ASN A 647 -21.63 -26.81 40.89
N LEU A 648 -20.92 -25.99 41.67
CA LEU A 648 -19.53 -25.61 41.44
C LEU A 648 -18.59 -26.47 42.29
N CYS A 649 -17.54 -27.02 41.68
CA CYS A 649 -16.44 -27.69 42.39
C CYS A 649 -15.17 -26.81 42.35
N ARG A 650 -14.55 -26.57 43.51
CA ARG A 650 -13.27 -25.85 43.62
C ARG A 650 -12.14 -26.84 43.77
N LEU A 651 -11.28 -26.86 42.77
CA LEU A 651 -10.07 -27.67 42.72
C LEU A 651 -8.89 -26.79 43.14
N LYS A 652 -8.14 -27.18 44.16
CA LYS A 652 -6.79 -26.65 44.42
C LYS A 652 -5.82 -27.38 43.49
N PHE A 653 -4.74 -26.72 43.06
CA PHE A 653 -3.63 -27.40 42.42
C PHE A 653 -2.27 -26.85 42.85
N ASP A 654 -1.28 -27.72 42.91
CA ASP A 654 0.14 -27.41 43.07
C ASP A 654 0.94 -28.16 41.99
N VAL A 655 1.91 -27.51 41.37
CA VAL A 655 2.79 -28.10 40.36
C VAL A 655 4.24 -27.97 40.81
N TYR A 656 4.92 -29.11 40.86
CA TYR A 656 6.28 -29.28 41.35
C TYR A 656 7.24 -29.55 40.20
N ASN A 657 8.50 -29.15 40.32
CA ASN A 657 9.60 -29.59 39.44
C ASN A 657 10.37 -30.79 40.03
N ASN A 658 11.42 -31.22 39.32
CA ASN A 658 12.45 -32.18 39.75
C ASN A 658 12.88 -32.05 41.23
N ASP A 659 13.08 -30.83 41.73
CA ASP A 659 13.58 -30.55 43.09
C ASP A 659 12.48 -30.58 44.17
N GLY A 660 11.22 -30.83 43.79
CA GLY A 660 10.06 -30.71 44.66
C GLY A 660 9.66 -29.26 44.96
N ILE A 661 10.17 -28.28 44.21
CA ILE A 661 9.82 -26.86 44.36
C ILE A 661 8.51 -26.60 43.62
N ILE A 662 7.57 -25.92 44.28
CA ILE A 662 6.31 -25.48 43.64
C ILE A 662 6.65 -24.38 42.62
N VAL A 663 6.55 -24.71 41.32
CA VAL A 663 6.73 -23.78 40.19
C VAL A 663 5.46 -23.00 39.88
N MET A 664 4.29 -23.59 40.14
CA MET A 664 2.98 -22.99 39.94
C MET A 664 1.99 -23.53 40.99
N ASP A 665 1.14 -22.69 41.56
CA ASP A 665 -0.04 -23.14 42.31
C ASP A 665 -1.29 -22.33 41.96
N GLY A 666 -2.44 -22.75 42.47
CA GLY A 666 -3.66 -22.00 42.29
C GLY A 666 -4.93 -22.77 42.64
N TYR A 667 -6.05 -22.24 42.14
CA TYR A 667 -7.36 -22.85 42.26
C TYR A 667 -8.13 -22.73 40.94
N ALA A 668 -8.76 -23.82 40.51
CA ALA A 668 -9.73 -23.85 39.42
C ALA A 668 -11.14 -23.98 40.00
N ASN A 669 -12.07 -23.13 39.59
CA ASN A 669 -13.49 -23.37 39.82
C ASN A 669 -14.04 -24.03 38.54
N VAL A 670 -14.67 -25.20 38.65
CA VAL A 670 -15.26 -25.95 37.53
C VAL A 670 -16.77 -26.00 37.73
N MET A 671 -17.52 -25.69 36.67
CA MET A 671 -18.97 -25.61 36.65
C MET A 671 -19.56 -26.35 35.44
N PRO A 672 -20.83 -26.81 35.52
CA PRO A 672 -21.59 -27.23 34.36
C PRO A 672 -21.66 -26.13 33.28
N PRO A 673 -22.03 -26.47 32.04
CA PRO A 673 -22.17 -25.47 30.99
C PRO A 673 -23.38 -24.57 31.26
N ILE A 674 -23.16 -23.26 31.18
CA ILE A 674 -24.22 -22.27 31.14
C ILE A 674 -25.00 -22.48 29.82
N LYS A 675 -26.33 -22.55 29.90
CA LYS A 675 -27.26 -22.69 28.76
C LYS A 675 -27.73 -21.36 28.22
#